data_AF-A0A1D2MXE4-F1
#
_entry.id   AF-A0A1D2MXE4-F1
#
_cell.length_a   1.000
_cell.length_b   1.000
_cell.length_c   1.000
_cell.angle_alpha   90.00
_cell.angle_beta   90.00
_cell.angle_gamma   90.00
#
_symmetry.space_group_name_H-M   'P 1'
#
loop_
_entity.id
_entity.type
_entity.pdbx_description
1 polymer ?
#
loop_
_entity_poly.entity_id
_entity_poly.type
_entity_poly.pdbx_seq_one_letter_code
_entity_poly.pdbx_strand_id
1 'polypeptide(L)'
;MLCEKKSFVHVLKFYFKMKYLVVFFAAFAFAAAKLPQNNPSLEAVRESNYTTACGGLLNGTEGRIEYYLGQRYYEYEKCLWTIRTPFRTRIRFDLIEAGLVRRQDNIQIHMIDSTGISQSYTFESNEPDFVILYGSVAVVLFHTDDYIDGRGFALSYTAEEEIDDTFVYYEDHNINAIENKTTLSFPTSGSYRDSELSTLAVMGINLDKGHYVDWHMDADIRFVQAEVGADGKCKDKIHIYQIINPEVESPVDPMLNHMRRYTPPEGMCVWTDIPGGIIRGYGILAILATDGNGTGTGLGLKTDFFGYITSSINTSKEVKILTMRYLLAILAAFAVVVSHAEKTIEDVDQETRCGATIEADSGTLVVPNSGQTIAPGSICIFTIHLQTTNTFRLNISNLDVSGNERDDDCSEAAVRIYSLTNLVPADKGENYTFCNDSPPPPGGSFYLSGNLATVIYQASQNASQNSGFTLNFDGIAFQPIQTTHESSYSSATSGLIRYPVEGEYETNRVNTWLIKTSDANPNLELDVILERIDMEECGSSGNFSANEACLCDALIIYDITNTGVLEERARLCGRTEEDLVLERLRPNFIVAFFTDHIQIPGQGTGFQILYKPHISTTTTQPPTTTTERPPPSNFSSSCGGVLEGIEGVIEYKLNQTYQSYERCLWTIRTPFRSSIRFDLLAGGYEKNYDNVQIHSIDASGIKHMDPEAVPNFVEMDTTVAVVLFQSDYSNLGFGFKLKFTAGSDNDDNNLYYDDQSIIVEGEITANLPETGFYRNLELSTLSVMGQNIYSSDWYMNTTVTSVDLDVGTDGECNDVLHIYQIIDPTSNRPHYNHLRRYTPYSGICQSTDIPSETIMGYGVLAILASDIRDNSKTGLLKHKILKMKYLAVFIAALAFAAAKPHQTLPNFEAPRESNYTTECGGVLNGTQGLIEYKLHERYAEYEKCLWTIRTPFRTRIRFDLIEAGFERRYDNIQVHMIDSTGISQSYTFQETDPEFVILYGSVAVVLFNSNDYVNRDGFALSFTAEEEIDDTFSYYEDLSVTAIENKTTLKFPASGSYRESELSTFTVMGANRKPGQYLDWAIDVDIRSVQLEVGTDGQCRDKIHIYQIINPEVASPVDPMLNHMRRYTPPEGMCQWTDISGELIRGYGILAILTTDESGTGSGLGLDAWQLPTE
;
A
#
# COMPACT_ATOMS: atom_id res chain seq x y z
N MET A 1 8.48 -87.24 -10.36
CA MET A 1 8.10 -87.88 -11.64
C MET A 1 7.32 -86.85 -12.44
N LEU A 2 7.64 -86.75 -13.73
CA LEU A 2 7.17 -85.75 -14.70
C LEU A 2 5.65 -85.63 -14.87
N CYS A 3 5.28 -84.44 -15.35
CA CYS A 3 4.25 -84.12 -16.36
C CYS A 3 2.75 -84.12 -16.01
N GLU A 4 2.24 -82.90 -16.13
CA GLU A 4 1.11 -82.45 -16.97
C GLU A 4 -0.36 -82.68 -16.56
N LYS A 5 -1.10 -81.58 -16.83
CA LYS A 5 -2.50 -81.43 -17.26
C LYS A 5 -3.62 -81.21 -16.23
N LYS A 6 -4.04 -79.94 -16.24
CA LYS A 6 -5.32 -79.39 -16.76
C LYS A 6 -6.65 -79.69 -16.03
N SER A 7 -7.29 -78.56 -15.72
CA SER A 7 -8.70 -78.19 -15.92
C SER A 7 -9.81 -78.75 -15.01
N PHE A 8 -10.48 -77.78 -14.38
CA PHE A 8 -11.94 -77.54 -14.37
C PHE A 8 -12.85 -78.61 -13.75
N VAL A 9 -13.35 -78.36 -12.51
CA VAL A 9 -14.60 -78.95 -11.95
C VAL A 9 -15.15 -78.11 -10.76
N HIS A 10 -16.42 -77.71 -10.88
CA HIS A 10 -17.57 -77.72 -9.94
C HIS A 10 -17.38 -77.50 -8.41
N VAL A 11 -18.12 -76.60 -7.74
CA VAL A 11 -19.58 -76.56 -7.43
C VAL A 11 -20.01 -77.40 -6.20
N LEU A 12 -20.57 -76.65 -5.22
CA LEU A 12 -21.63 -76.96 -4.24
C LEU A 12 -21.33 -77.47 -2.80
N LYS A 13 -21.88 -76.66 -1.88
CA LYS A 13 -22.55 -76.93 -0.57
C LYS A 13 -21.69 -77.07 0.69
N PHE A 14 -21.97 -76.20 1.68
CA PHE A 14 -22.53 -76.55 3.01
C PHE A 14 -22.87 -75.23 3.75
N TYR A 15 -24.14 -74.81 3.88
CA TYR A 15 -25.15 -75.13 4.91
C TYR A 15 -25.06 -74.31 6.23
N PHE A 16 -26.07 -73.44 6.36
CA PHE A 16 -26.84 -73.04 7.55
C PHE A 16 -26.37 -71.98 8.59
N LYS A 17 -27.21 -70.91 8.61
CA LYS A 17 -27.48 -69.87 9.62
C LYS A 17 -27.55 -70.36 11.07
N MET A 18 -27.00 -69.58 12.02
CA MET A 18 -27.78 -68.77 12.99
C MET A 18 -26.90 -68.05 14.03
N LYS A 19 -27.27 -66.77 14.27
CA LYS A 19 -27.10 -65.97 15.50
C LYS A 19 -25.69 -65.56 15.92
N TYR A 20 -25.31 -64.33 15.56
CA TYR A 20 -25.00 -63.19 16.46
C TYR A 20 -24.49 -62.05 15.56
N LEU A 21 -25.42 -61.23 15.05
CA LEU A 21 -25.13 -59.89 14.57
C LEU A 21 -26.14 -58.95 15.26
N VAL A 22 -25.89 -58.77 16.56
CA VAL A 22 -26.35 -57.61 17.33
C VAL A 22 -25.05 -56.97 17.79
N VAL A 23 -24.56 -56.02 16.99
CA VAL A 23 -23.67 -54.88 17.24
C VAL A 23 -23.16 -54.51 15.85
N PHE A 24 -23.93 -53.69 15.12
CA PHE A 24 -23.53 -52.77 14.03
C PHE A 24 -24.79 -52.31 13.29
N PHE A 25 -25.74 -51.71 14.03
CA PHE A 25 -26.83 -50.88 13.48
C PHE A 25 -27.34 -49.97 14.59
N ALA A 26 -26.56 -48.93 14.88
CA ALA A 26 -26.98 -47.68 15.50
C ALA A 26 -25.92 -46.63 15.14
N ALA A 27 -26.36 -45.41 14.79
CA ALA A 27 -25.57 -44.25 14.34
C ALA A 27 -25.17 -44.22 12.84
N PHE A 28 -26.17 -44.11 11.96
CA PHE A 28 -26.06 -43.25 10.79
C PHE A 28 -27.38 -42.48 10.64
N ALA A 29 -27.46 -41.37 11.38
CA ALA A 29 -28.41 -40.29 11.21
C ALA A 29 -27.63 -38.99 11.38
N PHE A 30 -27.96 -38.00 10.55
CA PHE A 30 -27.43 -36.62 10.51
C PHE A 30 -26.06 -36.38 9.85
N ALA A 31 -26.10 -36.19 8.53
CA ALA A 31 -25.28 -35.19 7.82
C ALA A 31 -26.01 -34.83 6.51
N ALA A 32 -26.90 -33.84 6.58
CA ALA A 32 -27.41 -33.14 5.42
C ALA A 32 -27.31 -31.64 5.73
N ALA A 33 -26.21 -31.02 5.33
CA ALA A 33 -26.01 -29.58 5.35
C ALA A 33 -25.93 -29.08 3.90
N LYS A 34 -27.03 -28.44 3.50
CA LYS A 34 -27.17 -27.19 2.72
C LYS A 34 -26.08 -26.85 1.70
N LEU A 35 -26.45 -26.98 0.42
CA LEU A 35 -25.96 -26.18 -0.71
C LEU A 35 -26.65 -24.80 -0.70
N PRO A 36 -25.98 -23.69 -1.07
CA PRO A 36 -26.66 -22.45 -1.45
C PRO A 36 -27.17 -22.55 -2.90
N GLN A 37 -28.42 -22.13 -3.11
CA GLN A 37 -28.99 -21.85 -4.43
C GLN A 37 -28.95 -20.35 -4.65
N ASN A 38 -28.13 -19.88 -5.61
CA ASN A 38 -28.21 -18.52 -6.13
C ASN A 38 -29.10 -18.53 -7.39
N ASN A 39 -30.18 -17.75 -7.34
CA ASN A 39 -30.94 -17.31 -8.51
C ASN A 39 -30.46 -15.87 -8.83
N PRO A 40 -30.57 -15.40 -10.08
CA PRO A 40 -29.82 -14.25 -10.58
C PRO A 40 -30.39 -12.95 -10.01
N SER A 41 -29.55 -12.18 -9.31
CA SER A 41 -29.83 -10.83 -8.85
C SER A 41 -29.45 -9.80 -9.92
N LEU A 42 -30.34 -8.83 -10.12
CA LEU A 42 -30.09 -7.54 -10.77
C LEU A 42 -28.84 -6.86 -10.17
N GLU A 43 -28.08 -6.15 -11.00
CA GLU A 43 -26.83 -5.45 -10.66
C GLU A 43 -26.86 -4.76 -9.30
N ALA A 44 -26.00 -5.22 -8.38
CA ALA A 44 -25.74 -4.57 -7.11
C ALA A 44 -24.81 -3.37 -7.36
N VAL A 45 -25.23 -2.19 -6.90
CA VAL A 45 -24.43 -0.96 -6.88
C VAL A 45 -23.17 -1.22 -6.03
N ARG A 46 -22.00 -1.03 -6.62
CA ARG A 46 -20.68 -1.27 -5.99
C ARG A 46 -20.47 -0.26 -4.85
N GLU A 47 -20.17 -0.74 -3.66
CA GLU A 47 -19.97 0.06 -2.44
C GLU A 47 -18.58 0.72 -2.49
N SER A 48 -18.50 2.05 -2.33
CA SER A 48 -17.23 2.80 -2.36
C SER A 48 -17.25 4.00 -1.41
N ASN A 49 -16.15 4.23 -0.69
CA ASN A 49 -15.98 5.42 0.17
C ASN A 49 -15.44 6.64 -0.59
N TYR A 50 -15.27 6.50 -1.90
CA TYR A 50 -14.81 7.55 -2.80
C TYR A 50 -15.66 7.56 -4.06
N THR A 51 -16.02 8.74 -4.57
CA THR A 51 -16.74 8.85 -5.85
C THR A 51 -16.40 10.14 -6.57
N THR A 52 -16.22 10.03 -7.89
CA THR A 52 -16.16 11.16 -8.82
C THR A 52 -17.42 11.28 -9.69
N ALA A 53 -18.35 10.33 -9.55
CA ALA A 53 -19.57 10.29 -10.32
C ALA A 53 -20.66 11.20 -9.73
N CYS A 54 -21.56 11.68 -10.58
CA CYS A 54 -22.76 12.40 -10.15
C CYS A 54 -23.71 11.44 -9.40
N GLY A 55 -23.65 11.52 -8.08
CA GLY A 55 -24.41 10.70 -7.14
C GLY A 55 -23.83 9.33 -6.84
N GLY A 56 -24.36 8.66 -5.81
CA GLY A 56 -23.88 7.35 -5.36
C GLY A 56 -24.26 7.02 -3.91
N LEU A 57 -23.95 5.80 -3.46
CA LEU A 57 -24.05 5.39 -2.06
C LEU A 57 -22.62 5.20 -1.51
N LEU A 58 -22.29 5.91 -0.43
CA LEU A 58 -21.01 5.80 0.26
C LEU A 58 -21.25 5.19 1.64
N ASN A 59 -20.51 4.12 1.97
CA ASN A 59 -20.67 3.35 3.20
C ASN A 59 -19.34 3.23 3.95
N GLY A 60 -19.12 4.06 4.96
CA GLY A 60 -17.85 4.02 5.70
C GLY A 60 -17.85 5.04 6.83
N THR A 61 -16.90 4.92 7.76
CA THR A 61 -16.69 5.95 8.79
C THR A 61 -15.96 7.18 8.24
N GLU A 62 -15.41 7.09 7.04
CA GLU A 62 -14.79 8.19 6.32
C GLU A 62 -15.00 7.99 4.81
N GLY A 63 -14.92 9.06 4.05
CA GLY A 63 -15.01 9.01 2.59
C GLY A 63 -14.95 10.38 1.93
N ARG A 64 -14.94 10.41 0.60
CA ARG A 64 -14.70 11.62 -0.19
C ARG A 64 -15.50 11.65 -1.50
N ILE A 65 -16.06 12.81 -1.82
CA ILE A 65 -16.77 13.10 -3.06
C ILE A 65 -15.95 14.15 -3.81
N GLU A 66 -15.47 13.80 -5.01
CA GLU A 66 -14.72 14.72 -5.88
C GLU A 66 -15.47 14.93 -7.20
N TYR A 67 -16.20 16.04 -7.29
CA TYR A 67 -17.03 16.29 -8.46
C TYR A 67 -16.42 17.40 -9.31
N TYR A 68 -15.94 17.07 -10.52
CA TYR A 68 -15.28 17.99 -11.46
C TYR A 68 -14.08 18.77 -10.86
N LEU A 69 -13.30 18.17 -9.97
CA LEU A 69 -12.19 18.89 -9.31
C LEU A 69 -11.21 19.50 -10.33
N GLY A 70 -11.07 20.83 -10.33
CA GLY A 70 -10.25 21.59 -11.28
C GLY A 70 -10.84 21.72 -12.68
N GLN A 71 -11.98 21.09 -12.98
CA GLN A 71 -12.67 21.07 -14.26
C GLN A 71 -14.03 21.79 -14.19
N ARG A 72 -14.55 22.27 -15.32
CA ARG A 72 -15.87 22.93 -15.34
C ARG A 72 -17.00 21.89 -15.31
N TYR A 73 -17.88 21.95 -14.30
CA TYR A 73 -19.15 21.21 -14.29
C TYR A 73 -20.17 21.82 -15.26
N TYR A 74 -21.23 21.07 -15.60
CA TYR A 74 -22.26 21.57 -16.52
C TYR A 74 -23.32 22.43 -15.79
N GLU A 75 -24.00 23.30 -16.55
CA GLU A 75 -25.18 24.05 -16.09
C GLU A 75 -26.35 23.10 -15.76
N TYR A 76 -27.17 23.49 -14.79
CA TYR A 76 -28.35 22.75 -14.31
C TYR A 76 -28.11 21.31 -13.82
N GLU A 77 -26.88 20.96 -13.47
CA GLU A 77 -26.56 19.68 -12.89
C GLU A 77 -27.17 19.53 -11.50
N LYS A 78 -27.61 18.30 -11.24
CA LYS A 78 -28.19 17.88 -9.97
C LYS A 78 -27.63 16.51 -9.64
N CYS A 79 -26.86 16.43 -8.56
CA CYS A 79 -26.26 15.20 -8.10
C CYS A 79 -26.71 14.90 -6.66
N LEU A 80 -26.87 13.61 -6.35
CA LEU A 80 -27.33 13.13 -5.04
C LEU A 80 -26.46 11.98 -4.56
N TRP A 81 -25.79 12.18 -3.45
CA TRP A 81 -25.07 11.13 -2.74
C TRP A 81 -25.75 10.82 -1.41
N THR A 82 -25.78 9.54 -1.05
CA THR A 82 -26.22 9.08 0.28
C THR A 82 -25.00 8.54 1.00
N ILE A 83 -24.74 9.02 2.20
CA ILE A 83 -23.62 8.60 3.06
C ILE A 83 -24.19 7.86 4.26
N ARG A 84 -23.62 6.68 4.55
CA ARG A 84 -23.91 5.90 5.76
C ARG A 84 -22.66 5.65 6.57
N THR A 85 -22.80 5.85 7.88
CA THR A 85 -21.74 5.60 8.85
C THR A 85 -22.24 4.57 9.87
N PRO A 86 -21.59 3.40 10.01
CA PRO A 86 -22.02 2.41 11.00
C PRO A 86 -21.73 2.93 12.43
N PHE A 87 -22.77 2.99 13.27
CA PHE A 87 -22.69 3.21 14.73
C PHE A 87 -22.28 4.61 15.23
N ARG A 88 -22.50 5.67 14.45
CA ARG A 88 -22.06 7.03 14.83
C ARG A 88 -23.16 8.06 14.67
N THR A 89 -23.25 8.97 15.63
CA THR A 89 -24.23 10.07 15.63
C THR A 89 -23.65 11.37 15.17
N ARG A 90 -22.37 11.44 14.81
CA ARG A 90 -21.71 12.70 14.48
C ARG A 90 -20.89 12.52 13.23
N ILE A 91 -21.20 13.26 12.18
CA ILE A 91 -20.46 13.28 10.91
C ILE A 91 -19.94 14.69 10.69
N ARG A 92 -18.62 14.80 10.60
CA ARG A 92 -17.91 15.99 10.15
C ARG A 92 -17.79 15.94 8.63
N PHE A 93 -18.14 17.03 7.97
CA PHE A 93 -17.98 17.22 6.53
C PHE A 93 -16.99 18.36 6.31
N ASP A 94 -15.90 18.10 5.60
CA ASP A 94 -14.87 19.07 5.27
C ASP A 94 -14.92 19.36 3.76
N LEU A 95 -15.24 20.60 3.38
CA LEU A 95 -15.14 21.07 2.01
C LEU A 95 -13.68 21.45 1.74
N ILE A 96 -12.92 20.49 1.21
CA ILE A 96 -11.47 20.58 0.97
C ILE A 96 -11.18 21.62 -0.12
N GLU A 97 -11.93 21.55 -1.22
CA GLU A 97 -11.79 22.48 -2.34
C GLU A 97 -13.16 22.88 -2.87
N ALA A 98 -13.35 24.18 -3.12
CA ALA A 98 -14.63 24.76 -3.50
C ALA A 98 -14.48 25.65 -4.73
N GLY A 99 -14.60 25.06 -5.91
CA GLY A 99 -14.74 25.75 -7.18
C GLY A 99 -16.18 26.17 -7.47
N LEU A 100 -17.00 26.54 -6.47
CA LEU A 100 -18.41 26.91 -6.68
C LEU A 100 -18.55 28.33 -7.27
N VAL A 101 -19.64 28.61 -7.99
CA VAL A 101 -19.99 30.00 -8.36
C VAL A 101 -20.75 30.65 -7.21
N ARG A 102 -20.19 31.75 -6.67
CA ARG A 102 -20.72 32.44 -5.49
C ARG A 102 -22.21 32.79 -5.63
N ARG A 103 -23.02 32.37 -4.64
CA ARG A 103 -24.45 32.66 -4.44
C ARG A 103 -25.43 31.99 -5.40
N GLN A 104 -24.97 31.04 -6.21
CA GLN A 104 -25.77 30.41 -7.25
C GLN A 104 -25.68 28.89 -7.14
N ASP A 105 -24.45 28.38 -7.08
CA ASP A 105 -24.20 26.95 -6.91
C ASP A 105 -23.99 26.62 -5.43
N ASN A 106 -24.53 25.49 -5.00
CA ASN A 106 -24.43 25.11 -3.60
C ASN A 106 -24.44 23.59 -3.39
N ILE A 107 -23.83 23.19 -2.28
CA ILE A 107 -23.83 21.81 -1.78
C ILE A 107 -24.68 21.80 -0.51
N GLN A 108 -25.79 21.06 -0.52
CA GLN A 108 -26.70 20.91 0.62
C GLN A 108 -26.51 19.53 1.25
N ILE A 109 -26.31 19.49 2.56
CA ILE A 109 -26.18 18.26 3.34
C ILE A 109 -27.39 18.15 4.26
N HIS A 110 -28.11 17.05 4.20
CA HIS A 110 -29.29 16.78 5.01
C HIS A 110 -29.07 15.51 5.84
N MET A 111 -29.08 15.63 7.17
CA MET A 111 -29.08 14.46 8.06
C MET A 111 -30.47 13.85 8.13
N ILE A 112 -30.55 12.53 8.08
CA ILE A 112 -31.79 11.77 8.14
C ILE A 112 -31.83 10.97 9.44
N ASP A 113 -32.93 11.11 10.18
CA ASP A 113 -33.25 10.29 11.34
C ASP A 113 -34.71 9.76 11.26
N SER A 114 -35.17 9.13 12.34
CA SER A 114 -36.52 8.56 12.45
C SER A 114 -37.68 9.58 12.34
N THR A 115 -37.38 10.88 12.36
CA THR A 115 -38.33 11.99 12.21
C THR A 115 -38.31 12.63 10.82
N GLY A 116 -37.43 12.13 9.94
CA GLY A 116 -37.16 12.63 8.60
C GLY A 116 -35.83 13.38 8.55
N ILE A 117 -35.79 14.50 7.84
CA ILE A 117 -34.62 15.40 7.82
C ILE A 117 -34.52 16.09 9.19
N SER A 118 -33.45 15.82 9.92
CA SER A 118 -33.22 16.32 11.28
C SER A 118 -32.38 17.60 11.30
N GLN A 119 -31.34 17.65 10.45
CA GLN A 119 -30.42 18.77 10.31
C GLN A 119 -30.14 19.02 8.83
N SER A 120 -29.77 20.26 8.50
CA SER A 120 -29.39 20.63 7.15
C SER A 120 -28.34 21.72 7.17
N TYR A 121 -27.41 21.68 6.22
CA TYR A 121 -26.38 22.70 6.05
C TYR A 121 -26.12 22.93 4.56
N THR A 122 -25.80 24.17 4.17
CA THR A 122 -25.55 24.54 2.77
C THR A 122 -24.20 25.24 2.67
N PHE A 123 -23.30 24.71 1.84
CA PHE A 123 -22.09 25.41 1.43
C PHE A 123 -22.42 26.36 0.26
N GLU A 124 -22.25 27.66 0.47
CA GLU A 124 -22.56 28.73 -0.52
C GLU A 124 -21.32 29.52 -0.98
N SER A 125 -20.12 29.15 -0.50
CA SER A 125 -18.91 29.93 -0.63
C SER A 125 -17.71 29.10 -1.10
N ASN A 126 -16.71 29.77 -1.66
CA ASN A 126 -15.48 29.16 -2.17
C ASN A 126 -14.39 29.06 -1.09
N GLU A 127 -14.71 29.38 0.16
CA GLU A 127 -13.78 29.23 1.27
C GLU A 127 -13.88 27.79 1.79
N PRO A 128 -12.74 27.08 1.94
CA PRO A 128 -12.72 25.80 2.62
C PRO A 128 -13.34 25.94 4.01
N ASP A 129 -14.31 25.10 4.31
CA ASP A 129 -15.09 25.16 5.55
C ASP A 129 -15.50 23.74 5.95
N PHE A 130 -15.89 23.56 7.20
CA PHE A 130 -16.40 22.28 7.68
C PHE A 130 -17.69 22.45 8.47
N VAL A 131 -18.54 21.42 8.42
CA VAL A 131 -19.75 21.34 9.24
C VAL A 131 -19.80 20.02 9.97
N ILE A 132 -20.27 20.05 11.21
CA ILE A 132 -20.51 18.86 12.01
C ILE A 132 -22.01 18.71 12.18
N LEU A 133 -22.55 17.61 11.70
CA LEU A 133 -23.98 17.30 11.75
C LEU A 133 -24.20 15.99 12.50
N TYR A 134 -25.38 15.83 13.10
CA TYR A 134 -25.70 14.64 13.89
C TYR A 134 -26.67 13.69 13.18
N GLY A 135 -26.29 12.42 13.12
CA GLY A 135 -27.03 11.30 12.51
C GLY A 135 -26.08 10.29 11.86
N SER A 136 -26.62 9.12 11.49
CA SER A 136 -25.88 8.02 10.84
C SER A 136 -26.09 7.96 9.32
N VAL A 137 -27.05 8.73 8.81
CA VAL A 137 -27.38 8.82 7.38
C VAL A 137 -27.41 10.29 6.96
N ALA A 138 -26.65 10.63 5.92
CA ALA A 138 -26.63 11.96 5.34
C ALA A 138 -26.94 11.89 3.84
N VAL A 139 -27.67 12.88 3.31
CA VAL A 139 -27.89 13.07 1.88
C VAL A 139 -27.23 14.37 1.45
N VAL A 140 -26.30 14.26 0.50
CA VAL A 140 -25.59 15.39 -0.10
C VAL A 140 -26.21 15.67 -1.47
N LEU A 141 -26.72 16.89 -1.64
CA LEU A 141 -27.29 17.40 -2.89
C LEU A 141 -26.35 18.47 -3.44
N PHE A 142 -25.94 18.31 -4.69
CA PHE A 142 -25.27 19.37 -5.43
C PHE A 142 -26.19 19.91 -6.51
N HIS A 143 -26.28 21.23 -6.62
CA HIS A 143 -27.10 21.89 -7.64
C HIS A 143 -26.34 23.05 -8.27
N THR A 144 -26.38 23.10 -9.60
CA THR A 144 -25.85 24.21 -10.39
C THR A 144 -26.95 24.97 -11.12
N ASP A 145 -26.73 26.26 -11.37
CA ASP A 145 -27.65 27.13 -12.09
C ASP A 145 -27.34 27.22 -13.61
N ASP A 146 -27.80 28.29 -14.26
CA ASP A 146 -27.62 28.57 -15.69
C ASP A 146 -26.27 29.20 -16.06
N TYR A 147 -25.32 29.28 -15.11
CA TYR A 147 -24.05 29.96 -15.29
C TYR A 147 -22.83 29.05 -15.06
N ILE A 148 -22.12 28.71 -16.15
CA ILE A 148 -20.95 27.83 -16.11
C ILE A 148 -19.66 28.62 -15.83
N ASP A 149 -19.28 28.76 -14.56
CA ASP A 149 -17.92 29.25 -14.23
C ASP A 149 -17.25 28.54 -13.04
N GLY A 150 -17.89 27.53 -12.45
CA GLY A 150 -17.29 26.76 -11.36
C GLY A 150 -16.30 25.69 -11.83
N ARG A 151 -15.42 25.26 -10.93
CA ARG A 151 -14.36 24.25 -11.12
C ARG A 151 -14.50 23.02 -10.23
N GLY A 152 -15.74 22.62 -9.95
CA GLY A 152 -16.03 21.45 -9.13
C GLY A 152 -15.78 21.65 -7.63
N PHE A 153 -15.80 20.56 -6.88
CA PHE A 153 -15.50 20.55 -5.45
C PHE A 153 -14.96 19.21 -4.98
N ALA A 154 -14.24 19.23 -3.85
CA ALA A 154 -13.87 18.05 -3.08
C ALA A 154 -14.47 18.15 -1.67
N LEU A 155 -15.37 17.22 -1.32
CA LEU A 155 -16.02 17.13 -0.02
C LEU A 155 -15.60 15.82 0.66
N SER A 156 -14.92 15.90 1.80
CA SER A 156 -14.64 14.74 2.66
C SER A 156 -15.66 14.65 3.78
N TYR A 157 -15.92 13.45 4.27
CA TYR A 157 -16.65 13.24 5.51
C TYR A 157 -15.89 12.29 6.43
N THR A 158 -15.93 12.56 7.73
CA THR A 158 -15.39 11.70 8.79
C THR A 158 -16.42 11.61 9.91
N ALA A 159 -16.82 10.40 10.25
CA ALA A 159 -17.70 10.13 11.37
C ALA A 159 -16.87 10.18 12.67
N GLU A 160 -17.28 10.94 13.68
CA GLU A 160 -16.58 11.06 14.96
C GLU A 160 -17.27 10.22 16.06
N GLU A 161 -16.52 9.83 17.08
CA GLU A 161 -16.95 8.83 18.07
C GLU A 161 -17.93 9.38 19.11
N GLU A 162 -19.20 8.98 19.00
CA GLU A 162 -20.18 8.90 20.08
C GLU A 162 -21.15 7.76 19.74
N ILE A 163 -21.14 6.69 20.55
CA ILE A 163 -21.91 5.45 20.27
C ILE A 163 -23.39 5.69 20.59
N ASP A 164 -24.25 5.52 19.59
CA ASP A 164 -25.71 5.48 19.77
C ASP A 164 -26.24 4.07 19.45
N ASP A 165 -26.66 3.39 20.51
CA ASP A 165 -27.15 2.01 20.49
C ASP A 165 -28.58 1.86 19.91
N THR A 166 -29.18 2.92 19.34
CA THR A 166 -30.63 2.91 19.02
C THR A 166 -31.03 2.27 17.68
N PHE A 167 -30.12 2.02 16.73
CA PHE A 167 -30.45 1.41 15.42
C PHE A 167 -29.43 0.36 14.97
N VAL A 168 -29.90 -0.80 14.47
CA VAL A 168 -29.07 -1.99 14.24
C VAL A 168 -29.07 -2.47 12.77
N TYR A 169 -29.98 -1.97 11.91
CA TYR A 169 -30.09 -2.42 10.50
C TYR A 169 -30.52 -1.30 9.54
N TYR A 170 -29.94 -1.26 8.33
CA TYR A 170 -30.25 -0.30 7.26
C TYR A 170 -30.42 -1.02 5.91
N GLU A 171 -31.44 -0.67 5.12
CA GLU A 171 -31.64 -1.11 3.74
C GLU A 171 -32.02 0.13 2.91
N ASP A 172 -31.25 0.51 1.89
CA ASP A 172 -31.60 1.64 0.98
C ASP A 172 -31.34 1.27 -0.48
N HIS A 173 -31.98 2.02 -1.37
CA HIS A 173 -31.74 1.99 -2.81
C HIS A 173 -31.55 3.42 -3.34
N ASN A 174 -30.39 3.69 -3.95
CA ASN A 174 -30.17 4.89 -4.76
C ASN A 174 -30.32 4.52 -6.24
N ILE A 175 -31.24 5.19 -6.94
CA ILE A 175 -31.46 4.93 -8.36
C ILE A 175 -31.20 6.23 -9.12
N ASN A 176 -30.02 6.28 -9.72
CA ASN A 176 -29.58 7.33 -10.62
C ASN A 176 -29.97 6.93 -12.05
N ALA A 177 -30.69 7.80 -12.75
CA ALA A 177 -31.22 7.63 -14.11
C ALA A 177 -32.29 6.54 -14.28
N ILE A 178 -33.54 7.00 -14.46
CA ILE A 178 -34.64 6.16 -14.92
C ILE A 178 -35.12 6.71 -16.28
N GLU A 179 -34.72 6.06 -17.37
CA GLU A 179 -35.14 6.46 -18.73
C GLU A 179 -36.55 5.96 -19.10
N ASN A 180 -37.13 5.02 -18.33
CA ASN A 180 -38.41 4.36 -18.65
C ASN A 180 -39.32 4.19 -17.44
N LYS A 181 -40.63 4.05 -17.68
CA LYS A 181 -41.66 3.78 -16.66
C LYS A 181 -41.26 2.64 -15.73
N THR A 182 -40.93 2.95 -14.48
CA THR A 182 -40.40 1.97 -13.51
C THR A 182 -41.31 1.91 -12.28
N THR A 183 -41.60 0.69 -11.84
CA THR A 183 -42.30 0.47 -10.56
C THR A 183 -41.27 -0.05 -9.58
N LEU A 184 -41.03 0.72 -8.52
CA LEU A 184 -40.12 0.40 -7.44
C LEU A 184 -40.93 -0.09 -6.24
N SER A 185 -40.64 -1.30 -5.78
CA SER A 185 -41.25 -1.87 -4.59
C SER A 185 -40.16 -2.11 -3.55
N PHE A 186 -40.34 -1.58 -2.35
CA PHE A 186 -39.37 -1.63 -1.26
C PHE A 186 -40.01 -2.28 -0.02
N PRO A 187 -39.39 -3.30 0.62
CA PRO A 187 -38.19 -4.02 0.21
C PRO A 187 -38.50 -4.99 -0.93
N THR A 188 -37.49 -5.38 -1.70
CA THR A 188 -37.65 -6.28 -2.86
C THR A 188 -37.89 -7.75 -2.47
N SER A 189 -37.63 -8.14 -1.20
CA SER A 189 -37.69 -9.54 -0.74
C SER A 189 -38.56 -9.84 0.50
N GLY A 190 -39.29 -8.86 1.04
CA GLY A 190 -40.37 -9.05 2.03
C GLY A 190 -39.98 -8.89 3.52
N SER A 191 -40.85 -8.19 4.28
CA SER A 191 -40.79 -7.82 5.71
C SER A 191 -39.56 -6.99 6.13
N TYR A 192 -39.79 -5.79 6.68
CA TYR A 192 -38.75 -5.00 7.37
C TYR A 192 -38.29 -5.70 8.66
N ARG A 193 -37.07 -5.39 9.12
CA ARG A 193 -36.55 -5.77 10.43
C ARG A 193 -36.89 -4.72 11.48
N ASP A 194 -36.93 -5.12 12.75
CA ASP A 194 -37.19 -4.19 13.85
C ASP A 194 -36.07 -3.12 13.94
N SER A 195 -36.48 -1.85 14.11
CA SER A 195 -35.58 -0.68 14.18
C SER A 195 -34.75 -0.45 12.91
N GLU A 196 -35.41 -0.56 11.76
CA GLU A 196 -34.83 -0.29 10.45
C GLU A 196 -35.19 1.13 9.98
N LEU A 197 -34.16 1.86 9.55
CA LEU A 197 -34.28 3.12 8.81
C LEU A 197 -33.92 2.83 7.34
N SER A 198 -34.88 3.06 6.45
CA SER A 198 -34.71 2.85 5.01
C SER A 198 -34.94 4.13 4.24
N THR A 199 -34.06 4.42 3.30
CA THR A 199 -34.13 5.56 2.41
C THR A 199 -34.22 5.10 0.95
N LEU A 200 -35.03 5.81 0.16
CA LEU A 200 -35.15 5.63 -1.27
C LEU A 200 -35.01 7.01 -1.90
N ALA A 201 -33.89 7.26 -2.57
CA ALA A 201 -33.69 8.47 -3.34
C ALA A 201 -33.76 8.16 -4.83
N VAL A 202 -34.62 8.91 -5.54
CA VAL A 202 -34.78 8.82 -6.99
C VAL A 202 -34.61 10.22 -7.57
N MET A 203 -33.64 10.39 -8.47
CA MET A 203 -33.37 11.65 -9.15
C MET A 203 -33.44 11.48 -10.67
N GLY A 204 -34.15 12.38 -11.35
CA GLY A 204 -34.16 12.42 -12.82
C GLY A 204 -32.89 13.09 -13.34
N ILE A 205 -32.12 12.39 -14.17
CA ILE A 205 -30.87 12.90 -14.76
C ILE A 205 -31.16 13.36 -16.20
N ASN A 206 -30.63 14.52 -16.58
CA ASN A 206 -30.70 15.04 -17.95
C ASN A 206 -29.52 14.49 -18.76
N LEU A 207 -29.76 13.60 -19.71
CA LEU A 207 -28.70 12.94 -20.50
C LEU A 207 -28.49 13.57 -21.90
N ASP A 208 -29.38 14.47 -22.34
CA ASP A 208 -29.25 15.12 -23.66
C ASP A 208 -28.47 16.44 -23.54
N LYS A 209 -27.16 16.35 -23.79
CA LYS A 209 -26.26 17.50 -23.96
C LYS A 209 -26.63 18.28 -25.23
N GLY A 210 -27.60 19.20 -25.17
CA GLY A 210 -27.78 20.21 -26.23
C GLY A 210 -29.15 20.86 -26.44
N HIS A 211 -30.22 20.49 -25.73
CA HIS A 211 -31.53 21.15 -25.92
C HIS A 211 -32.32 21.33 -24.61
N TYR A 212 -32.71 22.58 -24.31
CA TYR A 212 -33.60 22.96 -23.21
C TYR A 212 -34.96 22.27 -23.34
N VAL A 213 -35.20 21.26 -22.50
CA VAL A 213 -36.53 20.71 -22.25
C VAL A 213 -36.72 20.66 -20.73
N ASP A 214 -37.78 21.29 -20.23
CA ASP A 214 -38.19 21.18 -18.82
C ASP A 214 -38.56 19.72 -18.52
N TRP A 215 -37.71 19.01 -17.80
CA TRP A 215 -37.98 17.65 -17.35
C TRP A 215 -38.59 17.69 -15.94
N HIS A 216 -39.73 17.03 -15.78
CA HIS A 216 -40.33 16.77 -14.46
C HIS A 216 -40.65 15.28 -14.35
N MET A 217 -40.36 14.70 -13.17
CA MET A 217 -40.76 13.34 -12.82
C MET A 217 -42.16 13.39 -12.20
N ASP A 218 -43.10 12.67 -12.80
CA ASP A 218 -44.45 12.46 -12.27
C ASP A 218 -44.44 11.14 -11.48
N ALA A 219 -44.38 11.22 -10.14
CA ALA A 219 -44.45 10.02 -9.31
C ALA A 219 -45.85 9.79 -8.76
N ASP A 220 -46.35 8.58 -9.01
CA ASP A 220 -47.62 8.04 -8.55
C ASP A 220 -47.36 7.04 -7.40
N ILE A 221 -47.59 7.49 -6.17
CA ILE A 221 -47.40 6.68 -4.96
C ILE A 221 -48.71 5.94 -4.69
N ARG A 222 -48.73 4.64 -4.97
CA ARG A 222 -49.99 3.87 -5.02
C ARG A 222 -50.31 3.07 -3.77
N PHE A 223 -49.31 2.61 -3.03
CA PHE A 223 -49.56 1.75 -1.88
C PHE A 223 -48.52 1.94 -0.80
N VAL A 224 -49.03 2.35 0.37
CA VAL A 224 -48.25 2.45 1.60
C VAL A 224 -49.04 1.76 2.70
N GLN A 225 -48.49 0.69 3.27
CA GLN A 225 -49.10 0.00 4.41
C GLN A 225 -48.13 0.02 5.60
N ALA A 226 -48.32 1.01 6.46
CA ALA A 226 -47.66 1.11 7.76
C ALA A 226 -48.36 0.20 8.79
N GLU A 227 -47.61 -0.32 9.76
CA GLU A 227 -48.20 -1.10 10.83
C GLU A 227 -49.13 -0.23 11.71
N VAL A 228 -50.31 -0.78 12.01
CA VAL A 228 -51.25 -0.17 12.96
C VAL A 228 -50.97 -0.76 14.34
N GLY A 229 -50.54 0.09 15.28
CA GLY A 229 -50.41 -0.27 16.68
C GLY A 229 -51.74 -0.66 17.30
N ALA A 230 -51.70 -1.36 18.45
CA ALA A 230 -52.90 -1.80 19.16
C ALA A 230 -53.84 -0.65 19.60
N ASP A 231 -53.34 0.59 19.60
CA ASP A 231 -54.07 1.83 19.90
C ASP A 231 -54.72 2.47 18.66
N GLY A 232 -54.57 1.87 17.47
CA GLY A 232 -55.10 2.39 16.21
C GLY A 232 -54.25 3.48 15.57
N LYS A 233 -53.05 3.78 16.09
CA LYS A 233 -52.10 4.73 15.49
C LYS A 233 -51.09 4.01 14.62
N CYS A 234 -50.51 4.73 13.66
CA CYS A 234 -49.44 4.18 12.83
C CYS A 234 -48.15 4.17 13.62
N LYS A 235 -47.55 2.99 13.67
CA LYS A 235 -46.27 2.73 14.31
C LYS A 235 -45.12 3.25 13.46
N ASP A 236 -45.14 2.91 12.17
CA ASP A 236 -44.14 3.38 11.22
C ASP A 236 -44.39 4.84 10.80
N LYS A 237 -43.30 5.58 10.62
CA LYS A 237 -43.33 6.95 10.08
C LYS A 237 -42.74 6.95 8.68
N ILE A 238 -43.48 7.56 7.76
CA ILE A 238 -43.05 7.73 6.37
C ILE A 238 -43.00 9.21 6.07
N HIS A 239 -41.84 9.64 5.60
CA HIS A 239 -41.57 11.00 5.19
C HIS A 239 -41.22 10.98 3.71
N ILE A 240 -42.07 11.58 2.88
CA ILE A 240 -41.78 11.75 1.45
C ILE A 240 -41.45 13.20 1.21
N TYR A 241 -40.28 13.44 0.61
CA TYR A 241 -39.75 14.73 0.26
C TYR A 241 -39.70 14.86 -1.26
N GLN A 242 -40.35 15.88 -1.79
CA GLN A 242 -40.31 16.23 -3.21
C GLN A 242 -39.22 17.27 -3.45
N ILE A 243 -38.27 16.98 -4.34
CA ILE A 243 -37.20 17.92 -4.73
C ILE A 243 -37.75 18.89 -5.79
N ILE A 244 -37.84 20.19 -5.46
CA ILE A 244 -38.44 21.24 -6.30
C ILE A 244 -37.34 22.15 -6.89
N ASN A 245 -37.51 22.62 -8.13
CA ASN A 245 -36.65 23.67 -8.71
C ASN A 245 -37.06 25.05 -8.17
N PRO A 246 -36.15 25.80 -7.53
CA PRO A 246 -36.44 27.12 -6.96
C PRO A 246 -36.84 28.17 -8.01
N GLU A 247 -36.46 28.05 -9.28
CA GLU A 247 -36.63 29.12 -10.27
C GLU A 247 -38.08 29.34 -10.75
N VAL A 248 -38.98 28.39 -10.49
CA VAL A 248 -40.34 28.40 -11.06
C VAL A 248 -41.39 29.02 -10.11
N GLU A 249 -41.11 29.19 -8.82
CA GLU A 249 -42.04 29.79 -7.83
C GLU A 249 -41.44 31.04 -7.13
N SER A 250 -41.81 32.24 -7.61
CA SER A 250 -41.75 33.57 -6.95
C SER A 250 -40.55 33.93 -6.01
N PRO A 251 -39.78 35.02 -6.30
CA PRO A 251 -38.50 35.34 -5.63
C PRO A 251 -38.61 36.02 -4.24
N VAL A 252 -39.56 35.64 -3.38
CA VAL A 252 -39.86 36.38 -2.13
C VAL A 252 -39.65 35.59 -0.83
N ASP A 253 -39.14 34.36 -0.86
CA ASP A 253 -38.72 33.66 0.37
C ASP A 253 -37.30 33.10 0.23
N PRO A 254 -36.32 33.54 1.05
CA PRO A 254 -34.96 33.05 0.95
C PRO A 254 -34.85 31.65 1.59
N MET A 255 -34.40 30.70 0.77
CA MET A 255 -33.62 29.52 1.15
C MET A 255 -34.11 28.73 2.37
N LEU A 256 -35.05 27.79 2.16
CA LEU A 256 -35.12 26.58 3.03
C LEU A 256 -35.99 25.42 2.53
N ASN A 257 -36.70 25.52 1.40
CA ASN A 257 -37.59 24.43 0.95
C ASN A 257 -37.28 23.95 -0.47
N HIS A 258 -36.09 23.40 -0.70
CA HIS A 258 -35.86 22.54 -1.87
C HIS A 258 -36.60 21.20 -1.77
N MET A 259 -37.13 20.88 -0.58
CA MET A 259 -37.85 19.65 -0.32
C MET A 259 -39.23 19.90 0.32
N ARG A 260 -40.31 19.55 -0.38
CA ARG A 260 -41.68 19.60 0.18
C ARG A 260 -42.01 18.26 0.86
N ARG A 261 -42.27 18.29 2.17
CA ARG A 261 -42.63 17.12 2.97
C ARG A 261 -44.12 16.77 2.84
N TYR A 262 -44.41 15.51 2.54
CA TYR A 262 -45.73 14.91 2.60
C TYR A 262 -45.79 13.96 3.79
N THR A 263 -46.67 14.25 4.76
CA THR A 263 -46.92 13.38 5.92
C THR A 263 -48.37 12.90 5.86
N PRO A 264 -48.65 11.60 6.11
CA PRO A 264 -50.02 11.12 6.20
C PRO A 264 -50.79 11.87 7.31
N PRO A 265 -52.08 12.19 7.12
CA PRO A 265 -52.94 12.65 8.21
C PRO A 265 -52.92 11.68 9.40
N GLU A 266 -52.88 12.21 10.62
CA GLU A 266 -52.84 11.40 11.85
C GLU A 266 -53.96 10.33 11.86
N GLY A 267 -53.58 9.05 11.97
CA GLY A 267 -54.50 7.91 12.07
C GLY A 267 -54.78 7.14 10.76
N MET A 268 -54.16 7.49 9.62
CA MET A 268 -54.22 6.68 8.39
C MET A 268 -52.94 5.89 8.16
N CYS A 269 -52.98 4.58 8.38
CA CYS A 269 -51.82 3.68 8.20
C CYS A 269 -51.86 2.89 6.89
N VAL A 270 -52.93 3.05 6.11
CA VAL A 270 -53.07 2.47 4.77
C VAL A 270 -53.39 3.60 3.81
N TRP A 271 -52.48 3.85 2.87
CA TRP A 271 -52.62 4.86 1.81
C TRP A 271 -52.85 4.13 0.50
N THR A 272 -54.10 4.19 -0.01
CA THR A 272 -54.44 3.59 -1.31
C THR A 272 -54.39 4.58 -2.45
N ASP A 273 -54.48 5.90 -2.18
CA ASP A 273 -54.32 7.01 -3.14
C ASP A 273 -54.08 8.34 -2.39
N ILE A 274 -53.07 9.13 -2.78
CA ILE A 274 -52.86 10.50 -2.24
C ILE A 274 -53.97 11.42 -2.78
N PRO A 275 -54.75 12.13 -1.93
CA PRO A 275 -55.75 13.09 -2.41
C PRO A 275 -55.04 14.27 -3.09
N GLY A 276 -54.94 14.24 -4.42
CA GLY A 276 -54.24 15.26 -5.20
C GLY A 276 -53.38 14.75 -6.34
N GLY A 277 -53.14 13.43 -6.45
CA GLY A 277 -52.70 12.74 -7.67
C GLY A 277 -51.46 13.30 -8.38
N ILE A 278 -50.34 12.60 -8.26
CA ILE A 278 -49.03 12.84 -8.91
C ILE A 278 -48.18 13.92 -8.21
N ILE A 279 -47.05 13.50 -7.64
CA ILE A 279 -46.01 14.40 -7.15
C ILE A 279 -45.10 14.74 -8.33
N ARG A 280 -45.06 16.02 -8.74
CA ARG A 280 -44.25 16.52 -9.86
C ARG A 280 -42.97 17.17 -9.38
N GLY A 281 -41.84 16.48 -9.44
CA GLY A 281 -40.56 17.01 -8.94
C GLY A 281 -39.38 16.63 -9.83
N TYR A 282 -38.21 17.15 -9.51
CA TYR A 282 -36.95 16.75 -10.17
C TYR A 282 -36.37 15.47 -9.56
N GLY A 283 -36.79 15.16 -8.34
CA GLY A 283 -36.49 13.93 -7.64
C GLY A 283 -37.42 13.75 -6.45
N ILE A 284 -37.41 12.55 -5.88
CA ILE A 284 -38.16 12.20 -4.67
C ILE A 284 -37.23 11.46 -3.73
N LEU A 285 -37.23 11.89 -2.47
CA LEU A 285 -36.59 11.21 -1.36
C LEU A 285 -37.71 10.67 -0.45
N ALA A 286 -37.84 9.35 -0.36
CA ALA A 286 -38.74 8.70 0.58
C ALA A 286 -37.92 8.09 1.73
N ILE A 287 -38.29 8.40 2.95
CA ILE A 287 -37.69 7.90 4.18
C ILE A 287 -38.76 7.11 4.93
N LEU A 288 -38.46 5.88 5.28
CA LEU A 288 -39.27 5.02 6.13
C LEU A 288 -38.49 4.73 7.42
N ALA A 289 -39.11 5.04 8.55
CA ALA A 289 -38.59 4.71 9.87
C ALA A 289 -39.57 3.78 10.59
N THR A 290 -39.09 2.60 11.00
CA THR A 290 -39.88 1.59 11.72
C THR A 290 -39.61 1.66 13.22
N ASP A 291 -40.67 1.57 14.05
CA ASP A 291 -40.59 1.74 15.51
C ASP A 291 -40.59 0.40 16.27
N GLY A 292 -39.78 -0.57 15.82
CA GLY A 292 -39.42 -1.78 16.57
C GLY A 292 -40.58 -2.54 17.25
N ASN A 293 -41.14 -3.54 16.55
CA ASN A 293 -41.92 -4.70 17.00
C ASN A 293 -43.10 -5.02 16.06
N GLY A 294 -42.82 -5.24 14.77
CA GLY A 294 -43.82 -5.90 13.93
C GLY A 294 -43.53 -5.98 12.43
N THR A 295 -44.44 -6.64 11.71
CA THR A 295 -44.26 -7.12 10.34
C THR A 295 -45.16 -6.37 9.36
N GLY A 296 -44.72 -5.19 8.90
CA GLY A 296 -45.37 -4.43 7.84
C GLY A 296 -45.09 -4.98 6.43
N THR A 297 -45.97 -4.68 5.46
CA THR A 297 -45.76 -4.98 4.03
C THR A 297 -45.43 -3.70 3.27
N GLY A 298 -44.35 -3.74 2.49
CA GLY A 298 -43.59 -2.63 1.89
C GLY A 298 -44.29 -1.45 1.19
N LEU A 299 -43.46 -0.48 0.80
CA LEU A 299 -43.79 0.73 0.05
C LEU A 299 -43.72 0.46 -1.46
N GLY A 300 -44.79 0.79 -2.21
CA GLY A 300 -44.82 0.71 -3.68
C GLY A 300 -44.85 2.08 -4.34
N LEU A 301 -43.75 2.48 -5.00
CA LEU A 301 -43.61 3.74 -5.73
C LEU A 301 -43.63 3.47 -7.24
N LYS A 302 -44.50 4.16 -7.99
CA LYS A 302 -44.53 4.04 -9.45
C LYS A 302 -44.19 5.39 -10.07
N THR A 303 -43.16 5.44 -10.90
CA THR A 303 -42.73 6.69 -11.56
C THR A 303 -43.08 6.66 -13.05
N ASP A 304 -43.64 7.76 -13.56
CA ASP A 304 -43.90 8.01 -14.97
C ASP A 304 -43.06 9.23 -15.41
N PHE A 305 -42.24 9.08 -16.46
CA PHE A 305 -41.47 10.18 -17.07
C PHE A 305 -42.20 10.71 -18.31
N PHE A 306 -42.38 12.02 -18.43
CA PHE A 306 -42.96 12.66 -19.60
C PHE A 306 -41.99 13.70 -20.19
N GLY A 307 -41.38 13.37 -21.33
CA GLY A 307 -40.79 14.35 -22.25
C GLY A 307 -41.81 14.71 -23.32
N TYR A 308 -42.15 15.99 -23.51
CA TYR A 308 -43.00 16.41 -24.62
C TYR A 308 -42.22 16.35 -25.94
N ILE A 309 -42.23 15.19 -26.60
CA ILE A 309 -41.82 15.07 -28.01
C ILE A 309 -43.03 14.60 -28.82
N THR A 310 -43.44 15.41 -29.79
CA THR A 310 -44.60 15.13 -30.63
C THR A 310 -44.25 14.17 -31.78
N SER A 311 -44.50 12.87 -31.64
CA SER A 311 -44.94 12.01 -32.76
C SER A 311 -45.47 10.65 -32.31
N SER A 312 -46.49 10.16 -33.03
CA SER A 312 -47.27 8.95 -32.75
C SER A 312 -46.60 7.65 -33.19
N ILE A 313 -46.83 6.53 -32.49
CA ILE A 313 -47.22 5.21 -33.05
C ILE A 313 -47.65 4.27 -31.89
N ASN A 314 -48.43 3.26 -32.24
CA ASN A 314 -49.46 2.57 -31.47
C ASN A 314 -49.07 1.12 -31.09
N THR A 315 -49.82 0.57 -30.12
CA THR A 315 -50.18 -0.87 -29.88
C THR A 315 -49.23 -1.85 -29.14
N SER A 316 -49.56 -2.14 -27.87
CA SER A 316 -50.45 -3.23 -27.36
C SER A 316 -49.88 -4.47 -26.63
N LYS A 317 -50.46 -4.69 -25.43
CA LYS A 317 -51.04 -5.94 -24.82
C LYS A 317 -50.27 -6.78 -23.78
N GLU A 318 -50.76 -6.62 -22.53
CA GLU A 318 -51.15 -7.57 -21.46
C GLU A 318 -50.71 -9.07 -21.49
N VAL A 319 -50.37 -9.66 -20.31
CA VAL A 319 -51.28 -10.41 -19.40
C VAL A 319 -50.56 -11.06 -18.18
N LYS A 320 -51.03 -10.68 -16.97
CA LYS A 320 -51.25 -11.34 -15.65
C LYS A 320 -50.60 -12.68 -15.19
N ILE A 321 -49.92 -12.58 -14.03
CA ILE A 321 -50.18 -13.17 -12.66
C ILE A 321 -50.77 -14.59 -12.54
N LEU A 322 -50.10 -15.47 -11.78
CA LEU A 322 -50.73 -16.33 -10.75
C LEU A 322 -49.76 -16.78 -9.63
N THR A 323 -50.31 -16.94 -8.43
CA THR A 323 -49.73 -16.92 -7.09
C THR A 323 -49.58 -18.30 -6.41
N MET A 324 -48.53 -18.43 -5.58
CA MET A 324 -48.48 -18.87 -4.16
C MET A 324 -49.22 -20.15 -3.69
N ARG A 325 -48.53 -21.05 -2.94
CA ARG A 325 -49.06 -21.69 -1.71
C ARG A 325 -48.07 -22.61 -0.92
N TYR A 326 -48.06 -22.36 0.40
CA TYR A 326 -47.75 -23.21 1.57
C TYR A 326 -46.32 -23.31 2.17
N LEU A 327 -46.18 -22.51 3.22
CA LEU A 327 -45.26 -22.58 4.36
C LEU A 327 -45.86 -23.48 5.47
N LEU A 328 -44.99 -24.05 6.32
CA LEU A 328 -45.05 -24.25 7.79
C LEU A 328 -44.61 -25.65 8.23
N ALA A 329 -43.54 -25.71 9.05
CA ALA A 329 -43.62 -26.15 10.45
C ALA A 329 -42.24 -26.24 11.17
N ILE A 330 -42.11 -25.44 12.24
CA ILE A 330 -41.44 -25.72 13.54
C ILE A 330 -40.00 -25.18 13.77
N LEU A 331 -39.97 -24.15 14.62
CA LEU A 331 -38.88 -23.71 15.52
C LEU A 331 -38.93 -24.49 16.85
N ALA A 332 -37.78 -24.73 17.49
CA ALA A 332 -37.45 -24.20 18.84
C ALA A 332 -36.20 -24.84 19.50
N ALA A 333 -35.51 -23.97 20.26
CA ALA A 333 -34.61 -24.19 21.41
C ALA A 333 -33.10 -24.43 21.14
N PHE A 334 -32.25 -23.49 21.57
CA PHE A 334 -31.67 -23.46 22.93
C PHE A 334 -30.95 -22.13 23.22
N ALA A 335 -31.00 -21.71 24.48
CA ALA A 335 -30.23 -20.61 25.08
C ALA A 335 -29.27 -21.19 26.14
N VAL A 336 -28.18 -20.46 26.48
CA VAL A 336 -27.66 -20.15 27.85
C VAL A 336 -26.12 -19.92 27.91
N VAL A 337 -25.73 -18.66 28.16
CA VAL A 337 -24.82 -18.06 29.20
C VAL A 337 -23.27 -18.20 29.16
N VAL A 338 -22.61 -17.08 29.58
CA VAL A 338 -21.32 -16.90 30.34
C VAL A 338 -20.16 -16.34 29.47
N SER A 339 -19.35 -15.30 29.78
CA SER A 339 -19.24 -14.27 30.83
C SER A 339 -18.17 -13.23 30.41
N HIS A 340 -18.22 -12.04 31.00
CA HIS A 340 -17.20 -10.99 30.94
C HIS A 340 -15.84 -11.40 31.52
N ALA A 341 -14.75 -10.89 30.94
CA ALA A 341 -13.44 -10.76 31.57
C ALA A 341 -12.89 -9.36 31.29
N GLU A 342 -12.81 -8.56 32.34
CA GLU A 342 -12.18 -7.25 32.44
C GLU A 342 -10.66 -7.48 32.57
N LYS A 343 -9.84 -6.90 31.68
CA LYS A 343 -8.38 -7.04 31.71
C LYS A 343 -7.75 -5.74 32.16
N THR A 344 -7.29 -5.73 33.42
CA THR A 344 -6.37 -4.73 33.97
C THR A 344 -5.02 -4.85 33.27
N ILE A 345 -4.53 -3.72 32.74
CA ILE A 345 -3.20 -3.57 32.15
C ILE A 345 -2.23 -3.25 33.30
N GLU A 346 -1.43 -4.23 33.70
CA GLU A 346 -0.18 -4.05 34.44
C GLU A 346 0.95 -4.70 33.60
N ASP A 347 2.14 -4.09 33.69
CA ASP A 347 3.42 -4.40 33.05
C ASP A 347 3.63 -3.93 31.60
N VAL A 348 4.06 -2.68 31.47
CA VAL A 348 5.00 -2.22 30.44
C VAL A 348 6.34 -1.99 31.16
N ASP A 349 7.37 -2.75 30.78
CA ASP A 349 8.75 -2.58 31.26
C ASP A 349 9.26 -1.18 30.88
N GLN A 350 9.05 -0.20 31.76
CA GLN A 350 9.51 1.17 31.58
C GLN A 350 11.03 1.25 31.75
N GLU A 351 11.68 1.44 30.61
CA GLU A 351 13.05 1.88 30.37
C GLU A 351 13.65 2.70 31.51
N THR A 352 14.51 2.05 32.28
CA THR A 352 15.34 2.68 33.30
C THR A 352 16.60 3.30 32.68
N ARG A 353 16.47 4.09 31.61
CA ARG A 353 17.61 4.77 30.95
C ARG A 353 17.62 6.27 31.22
N CYS A 354 18.83 6.81 31.34
CA CYS A 354 19.15 8.22 31.44
C CYS A 354 18.87 8.89 30.08
N GLY A 355 17.59 9.07 29.78
CA GLY A 355 17.05 9.65 28.55
C GLY A 355 15.92 8.81 27.94
N ALA A 356 14.93 9.46 27.33
CA ALA A 356 13.75 8.86 26.70
C ALA A 356 13.00 9.91 25.85
N THR A 357 12.08 9.46 25.00
CA THR A 357 11.06 10.36 24.43
C THR A 357 9.71 10.14 25.11
N ILE A 358 8.96 11.22 25.33
CA ILE A 358 7.66 11.23 25.98
C ILE A 358 6.65 11.89 25.05
N GLU A 359 5.58 11.18 24.69
CA GLU A 359 4.49 11.71 23.87
C GLU A 359 3.21 11.78 24.72
N ALA A 360 2.95 12.95 25.31
CA ALA A 360 1.81 13.16 26.18
C ALA A 360 1.50 14.65 26.35
N ASP A 361 0.23 15.03 26.49
CA ASP A 361 -0.15 16.40 26.84
C ASP A 361 0.02 16.73 28.33
N SER A 362 0.26 15.74 29.19
CA SER A 362 0.59 15.98 30.59
C SER A 362 1.38 14.82 31.18
N GLY A 363 2.19 15.09 32.19
CA GLY A 363 2.97 14.05 32.85
C GLY A 363 3.93 14.56 33.91
N THR A 364 4.65 13.61 34.52
CA THR A 364 5.69 13.88 35.52
C THR A 364 6.96 13.13 35.13
N LEU A 365 8.05 13.87 34.94
CA LEU A 365 9.39 13.36 34.73
C LEU A 365 10.17 13.41 36.05
N VAL A 366 10.56 12.24 36.56
CA VAL A 366 11.39 12.11 37.77
C VAL A 366 12.76 11.56 37.38
N VAL A 367 13.84 12.22 37.81
CA VAL A 367 15.20 11.81 37.49
C VAL A 367 16.05 11.93 38.74
N PRO A 368 16.71 10.86 39.24
CA PRO A 368 16.51 9.47 38.85
C PRO A 368 15.12 8.95 39.25
N ASN A 369 14.55 8.01 38.48
CA ASN A 369 13.36 7.28 38.91
C ASN A 369 13.66 6.44 40.15
N SER A 370 12.61 6.05 40.88
CA SER A 370 12.72 5.24 42.10
C SER A 370 13.55 3.96 41.85
N GLY A 371 14.70 3.83 42.50
CA GLY A 371 15.60 2.69 42.36
C GLY A 371 16.72 2.85 41.32
N GLN A 372 16.71 3.93 40.53
CA GLN A 372 17.81 4.25 39.63
C GLN A 372 18.93 5.02 40.34
N THR A 373 20.17 4.79 39.90
CA THR A 373 21.33 5.59 40.26
C THR A 373 21.95 6.19 39.00
N ILE A 374 22.14 7.50 38.96
CA ILE A 374 22.81 8.19 37.86
C ILE A 374 24.29 8.30 38.20
N ALA A 375 25.17 7.97 37.26
CA ALA A 375 26.61 8.07 37.48
C ALA A 375 27.02 9.56 37.57
N PRO A 376 28.00 9.91 38.42
CA PRO A 376 28.50 11.28 38.46
C PRO A 376 29.02 11.73 37.10
N GLY A 377 28.62 12.93 36.65
CA GLY A 377 28.97 13.47 35.33
C GLY A 377 28.10 12.99 34.16
N SER A 378 27.15 12.08 34.38
CA SER A 378 26.22 11.63 33.32
C SER A 378 25.32 12.77 32.83
N ILE A 379 24.95 12.70 31.54
CA ILE A 379 23.99 13.59 30.91
C ILE A 379 22.75 12.77 30.53
N CYS A 380 21.58 13.12 31.04
CA CYS A 380 20.30 12.52 30.66
C CYS A 380 19.54 13.48 29.76
N ILE A 381 18.98 12.97 28.66
CA ILE A 381 18.34 13.79 27.63
C ILE A 381 16.95 13.25 27.38
N PHE A 382 15.94 14.08 27.58
CA PHE A 382 14.54 13.72 27.35
C PHE A 382 13.94 14.66 26.32
N THR A 383 13.17 14.12 25.38
CA THR A 383 12.32 14.89 24.47
C THR A 383 10.86 14.69 24.88
N ILE A 384 10.07 15.76 24.89
CA ILE A 384 8.65 15.73 25.27
C ILE A 384 7.86 16.36 24.13
N HIS A 385 6.91 15.61 23.58
CA HIS A 385 6.00 16.02 22.52
C HIS A 385 4.58 16.14 23.08
N LEU A 386 3.98 17.33 22.99
CA LEU A 386 2.56 17.54 23.27
C LEU A 386 1.75 17.06 22.05
N GLN A 387 0.65 16.33 22.27
CA GLN A 387 -0.11 15.68 21.20
C GLN A 387 -1.28 16.54 20.67
N THR A 388 -1.89 17.34 21.55
CA THR A 388 -3.07 18.16 21.20
C THR A 388 -2.92 19.63 21.55
N THR A 389 -1.78 19.99 22.15
CA THR A 389 -1.51 21.33 22.66
C THR A 389 -0.14 21.85 22.22
N ASN A 390 0.05 23.18 22.24
CA ASN A 390 1.26 23.83 21.69
C ASN A 390 1.97 24.77 22.69
N THR A 391 1.70 24.62 23.98
CA THR A 391 2.38 25.40 25.03
C THR A 391 2.45 24.55 26.29
N PHE A 392 3.67 24.36 26.78
CA PHE A 392 3.91 23.69 28.04
C PHE A 392 3.70 24.65 29.20
N ARG A 393 3.03 24.16 30.23
CA ARG A 393 3.06 24.67 31.59
C ARG A 393 3.90 23.73 32.43
N LEU A 394 5.08 24.19 32.84
CA LEU A 394 6.09 23.40 33.53
C LEU A 394 6.16 23.77 35.01
N ASN A 395 6.38 22.79 35.88
CA ASN A 395 6.55 22.99 37.31
C ASN A 395 7.55 21.98 37.89
N ILE A 396 8.69 22.47 38.37
CA ILE A 396 9.68 21.64 39.05
C ILE A 396 9.35 21.59 40.54
N SER A 397 8.83 20.45 41.02
CA SER A 397 8.41 20.27 42.41
C SER A 397 9.56 19.88 43.34
N ASN A 398 10.62 19.29 42.79
CA ASN A 398 11.83 18.92 43.50
C ASN A 398 13.05 19.20 42.61
N LEU A 399 14.09 19.83 43.17
CA LEU A 399 15.35 20.09 42.49
C LEU A 399 16.48 19.96 43.53
N ASP A 400 17.36 18.98 43.32
CA ASP A 400 18.59 18.82 44.07
C ASP A 400 19.69 18.32 43.14
N VAL A 401 20.43 19.23 42.50
CA VAL A 401 21.39 18.86 41.44
C VAL A 401 22.86 19.05 41.81
N SER A 402 23.18 19.69 42.96
CA SER A 402 24.55 20.10 43.25
C SER A 402 25.45 19.04 43.90
N GLY A 403 26.76 19.20 43.68
CA GLY A 403 27.78 18.75 44.62
C GLY A 403 27.88 19.70 45.83
N ASN A 404 28.81 19.47 46.76
CA ASN A 404 29.00 20.32 47.96
C ASN A 404 29.57 21.73 47.65
N GLU A 405 29.78 22.07 46.38
CA GLU A 405 30.41 23.31 45.92
C GLU A 405 29.36 24.25 45.29
N ARG A 406 29.65 25.54 45.31
CA ARG A 406 28.74 26.61 44.85
C ARG A 406 28.90 26.79 43.35
N ASP A 407 27.81 26.61 42.60
CA ASP A 407 27.73 26.62 41.13
C ASP A 407 26.86 27.80 40.68
N ASP A 408 27.37 29.02 40.89
CA ASP A 408 26.61 30.26 40.65
C ASP A 408 26.22 30.45 39.16
N ASP A 409 26.85 29.72 38.21
CA ASP A 409 26.55 29.77 36.77
C ASP A 409 25.90 28.49 36.21
N CYS A 410 25.55 27.53 37.07
CA CYS A 410 24.95 26.25 36.70
C CYS A 410 25.76 25.51 35.61
N SER A 411 27.08 25.55 35.67
CA SER A 411 27.98 24.95 34.67
C SER A 411 28.34 23.49 35.00
N GLU A 412 28.33 23.12 36.28
CA GLU A 412 28.71 21.77 36.73
C GLU A 412 27.52 20.82 36.77
N ALA A 413 26.37 21.30 37.25
CA ALA A 413 25.16 20.51 37.33
C ALA A 413 23.89 21.35 37.19
N ALA A 414 23.05 20.98 36.22
CA ALA A 414 21.85 21.73 35.92
C ALA A 414 20.78 20.87 35.25
N VAL A 415 19.54 21.35 35.35
CA VAL A 415 18.43 20.96 34.47
C VAL A 415 18.24 22.08 33.46
N ARG A 416 18.42 21.76 32.17
CA ARG A 416 18.22 22.69 31.06
C ARG A 416 17.02 22.27 30.24
N ILE A 417 16.15 23.21 29.92
CA ILE A 417 14.91 22.97 29.18
C ILE A 417 14.91 23.89 27.97
N TYR A 418 14.78 23.32 26.77
CA TYR A 418 14.78 24.03 25.51
C TYR A 418 13.45 23.82 24.79
N SER A 419 12.87 24.88 24.24
CA SER A 419 11.84 24.79 23.21
C SER A 419 12.52 24.53 21.86
N LEU A 420 12.09 23.50 21.15
CA LEU A 420 12.56 23.24 19.78
C LEU A 420 11.49 23.65 18.78
N THR A 421 11.90 24.45 17.81
CA THR A 421 11.03 24.96 16.73
C THR A 421 11.86 25.23 15.48
N ASN A 422 11.23 25.14 14.31
CA ASN A 422 11.81 25.62 13.06
C ASN A 422 11.94 27.15 13.00
N LEU A 423 11.22 27.92 13.81
CA LEU A 423 11.16 29.38 13.69
C LEU A 423 12.35 30.12 14.31
N VAL A 424 12.96 29.55 15.36
CA VAL A 424 14.02 30.21 16.12
C VAL A 424 15.10 29.18 16.46
N PRO A 425 16.38 29.48 16.20
CA PRO A 425 17.49 28.64 16.64
C PRO A 425 17.45 28.37 18.16
N ALA A 426 17.81 27.17 18.59
CA ALA A 426 17.65 26.77 20.00
C ALA A 426 18.47 27.63 20.99
N ASP A 427 19.60 28.19 20.57
CA ASP A 427 20.43 29.12 21.35
C ASP A 427 19.76 30.50 21.55
N LYS A 428 18.77 30.82 20.71
CA LYS A 428 17.99 32.07 20.73
C LYS A 428 16.53 31.85 21.11
N GLY A 429 16.10 30.60 21.20
CA GLY A 429 14.77 30.19 21.60
C GLY A 429 14.53 30.34 23.10
N GLU A 430 13.30 30.07 23.53
CA GLU A 430 12.97 30.01 24.95
C GLU A 430 13.72 28.83 25.59
N ASN A 431 14.60 29.16 26.53
CA ASN A 431 15.32 28.16 27.32
C ASN A 431 15.35 28.54 28.80
N TYR A 432 15.43 27.52 29.65
CA TYR A 432 15.54 27.66 31.10
C TYR A 432 16.69 26.79 31.60
N THR A 433 17.50 27.34 32.50
CA THR A 433 18.57 26.60 33.19
C THR A 433 18.35 26.74 34.68
N PHE A 434 18.26 25.62 35.39
CA PHE A 434 18.06 25.57 36.84
C PHE A 434 19.15 24.75 37.51
N CYS A 435 19.65 25.28 38.62
CA CYS A 435 20.54 24.57 39.55
C CYS A 435 20.20 24.96 41.00
N ASN A 436 20.90 24.38 41.98
CA ASN A 436 20.60 24.65 43.40
C ASN A 436 20.81 26.12 43.79
N ASP A 437 21.77 26.81 43.14
CA ASP A 437 22.04 28.25 43.36
C ASP A 437 21.13 29.18 42.53
N SER A 438 20.47 28.64 41.50
CA SER A 438 19.48 29.33 40.67
C SER A 438 18.22 28.49 40.49
N PRO A 439 17.44 28.26 41.56
CA PRO A 439 16.26 27.41 41.51
C PRO A 439 15.10 28.07 40.75
N PRO A 440 14.13 27.28 40.27
CA PRO A 440 12.92 27.80 39.64
C PRO A 440 12.09 28.68 40.61
N PRO A 441 11.22 29.57 40.09
CA PRO A 441 10.41 30.45 40.92
C PRO A 441 9.59 29.69 42.00
N PRO A 442 9.66 30.07 43.28
CA PRO A 442 9.01 29.31 44.35
C PRO A 442 7.48 29.27 44.20
N GLY A 443 6.93 28.06 44.00
CA GLY A 443 5.49 27.79 43.90
C GLY A 443 4.84 28.20 42.58
N GLY A 444 5.63 28.54 41.55
CA GLY A 444 5.12 29.00 40.26
C GLY A 444 5.38 28.00 39.14
N SER A 445 4.35 27.75 38.32
CA SER A 445 4.55 27.17 36.98
C SER A 445 5.16 28.22 36.06
N PHE A 446 6.07 27.81 35.19
CA PHE A 446 6.58 28.61 34.07
C PHE A 446 6.05 28.04 32.74
N TYR A 447 6.18 28.80 31.67
CA TYR A 447 5.63 28.43 30.37
C TYR A 447 6.75 28.29 29.35
N LEU A 448 6.62 27.32 28.46
CA LEU A 448 7.53 27.12 27.34
C LEU A 448 6.67 27.01 26.08
N SER A 449 6.91 27.89 25.11
CA SER A 449 6.18 27.92 23.86
C SER A 449 6.55 26.73 22.97
N GLY A 450 5.63 26.27 22.12
CA GLY A 450 5.82 25.15 21.21
C GLY A 450 5.29 23.82 21.76
N ASN A 451 5.26 22.81 20.90
CA ASN A 451 4.80 21.44 21.18
C ASN A 451 5.96 20.45 21.42
N LEU A 452 7.22 20.87 21.23
CA LEU A 452 8.41 20.06 21.45
C LEU A 452 9.34 20.70 22.49
N ALA A 453 9.62 20.00 23.58
CA ALA A 453 10.57 20.39 24.60
C ALA A 453 11.72 19.37 24.72
N THR A 454 12.95 19.84 24.90
CA THR A 454 14.09 18.99 25.26
C THR A 454 14.54 19.34 26.68
N VAL A 455 14.59 18.33 27.56
CA VAL A 455 15.04 18.43 28.94
C VAL A 455 16.38 17.70 29.08
N ILE A 456 17.43 18.44 29.41
CA ILE A 456 18.79 17.92 29.59
C ILE A 456 19.16 18.06 31.07
N TYR A 457 19.44 16.93 31.72
CA TYR A 457 19.96 16.88 33.08
C TYR A 457 21.44 16.50 33.07
N GLN A 458 22.27 17.38 33.63
CA GLN A 458 23.69 17.15 33.83
C GLN A 458 23.94 16.86 35.32
N ALA A 459 24.38 15.65 35.64
CA ALA A 459 24.74 15.27 37.00
C ALA A 459 26.12 15.83 37.37
N SER A 460 26.27 16.35 38.60
CA SER A 460 27.56 16.80 39.11
C SER A 460 28.58 15.64 39.16
N GLN A 461 29.87 15.96 39.00
CA GLN A 461 30.98 15.01 39.25
C GLN A 461 31.00 14.51 40.71
N ASN A 462 30.37 15.25 41.63
CA ASN A 462 30.24 14.89 43.04
C ASN A 462 28.78 14.58 43.45
N ALA A 463 27.93 14.23 42.48
CA ALA A 463 26.52 13.93 42.69
C ALA A 463 26.31 12.86 43.77
N SER A 464 25.42 13.14 44.73
CA SER A 464 24.96 12.12 45.68
C SER A 464 23.99 11.16 44.98
N GLN A 465 23.79 9.94 45.50
CA GLN A 465 22.81 9.00 44.94
C GLN A 465 21.37 9.55 44.89
N ASN A 466 21.08 10.61 45.64
CA ASN A 466 19.77 11.24 45.71
C ASN A 466 19.65 12.52 44.87
N SER A 467 20.70 12.94 44.14
CA SER A 467 20.62 14.14 43.31
C SER A 467 19.70 13.89 42.13
N GLY A 468 18.82 14.84 41.85
CA GLY A 468 17.79 14.69 40.85
C GLY A 468 16.83 15.88 40.76
N PHE A 469 15.78 15.70 39.96
CA PHE A 469 14.67 16.63 39.87
C PHE A 469 13.35 15.92 39.59
N THR A 470 12.25 16.64 39.82
CA THR A 470 10.91 16.23 39.42
C THR A 470 10.26 17.37 38.66
N LEU A 471 10.04 17.17 37.37
CA LEU A 471 9.40 18.11 36.46
C LEU A 471 7.97 17.62 36.16
N ASN A 472 6.97 18.42 36.48
CA ASN A 472 5.60 18.20 36.03
C ASN A 472 5.34 19.09 34.82
N PHE A 473 4.64 18.59 33.82
CA PHE A 473 4.26 19.34 32.64
C PHE A 473 2.79 19.13 32.30
N ASP A 474 2.13 20.20 31.86
CA ASP A 474 0.77 20.19 31.33
C ASP A 474 0.72 21.04 30.05
N GLY A 475 0.08 20.53 29.01
CA GLY A 475 -0.26 21.23 27.79
C GLY A 475 -1.52 22.07 27.97
N ILE A 476 -1.48 23.36 27.66
CA ILE A 476 -2.58 24.30 28.05
C ILE A 476 -3.21 25.09 26.91
N ALA A 477 -2.60 25.11 25.72
CA ALA A 477 -3.12 25.85 24.57
C ALA A 477 -3.47 24.85 23.47
N PHE A 478 -4.76 24.75 23.15
CA PHE A 478 -5.24 23.86 22.10
C PHE A 478 -4.64 24.24 20.76
N GLN A 479 -4.08 23.27 20.06
CA GLN A 479 -3.59 23.46 18.72
C GLN A 479 -4.73 23.16 17.72
N PRO A 480 -5.19 24.14 16.93
CA PRO A 480 -6.30 23.92 15.99
C PRO A 480 -5.99 22.88 14.92
N ILE A 481 -4.70 22.69 14.65
CA ILE A 481 -4.16 21.79 13.65
C ILE A 481 -3.27 20.81 14.39
N GLN A 482 -3.69 19.55 14.46
CA GLN A 482 -2.97 18.50 15.17
C GLN A 482 -1.66 18.19 14.45
N THR A 483 -0.52 18.54 15.06
CA THR A 483 0.80 18.13 14.55
C THR A 483 1.02 16.67 14.91
N THR A 484 1.39 15.88 13.94
CA THR A 484 1.75 14.49 14.19
C THR A 484 3.21 14.41 14.59
N HIS A 485 3.50 13.56 15.57
CA HIS A 485 4.82 13.45 16.16
C HIS A 485 5.31 12.02 16.02
N GLU A 486 6.60 11.89 15.71
CA GLU A 486 7.30 10.62 15.79
C GLU A 486 8.66 10.86 16.43
N SER A 487 9.10 9.91 17.25
CA SER A 487 10.35 10.05 17.94
C SER A 487 11.08 8.72 18.06
N SER A 488 12.40 8.78 17.95
CA SER A 488 13.27 7.61 18.03
C SER A 488 14.46 7.91 18.93
N TYR A 489 14.91 6.89 19.65
CA TYR A 489 16.09 6.93 20.50
C TYR A 489 17.06 5.84 20.06
N SER A 490 18.34 6.17 19.89
CA SER A 490 19.39 5.20 19.63
C SER A 490 20.63 5.47 20.47
N SER A 491 21.23 4.40 20.97
CA SER A 491 22.54 4.42 21.64
C SER A 491 23.68 3.84 20.80
N ALA A 492 23.42 3.54 19.53
CA ALA A 492 24.43 3.02 18.61
C ALA A 492 25.48 4.09 18.27
N THR A 493 26.74 3.68 18.09
CA THR A 493 27.85 4.59 17.70
C THR A 493 27.92 4.86 16.20
N SER A 494 27.12 4.14 15.42
CA SER A 494 26.89 4.35 13.99
C SER A 494 25.47 3.93 13.63
N GLY A 495 24.88 4.54 12.61
CA GLY A 495 23.55 4.17 12.13
C GLY A 495 23.09 5.02 10.95
N LEU A 496 21.95 4.63 10.37
CA LEU A 496 21.30 5.31 9.26
C LEU A 496 19.94 5.86 9.74
N ILE A 497 19.69 7.13 9.46
CA ILE A 497 18.39 7.79 9.67
C ILE A 497 17.87 8.15 8.28
N ARG A 498 16.69 7.67 7.92
CA ARG A 498 16.04 7.97 6.65
C ARG A 498 14.58 8.33 6.90
N TYR A 499 14.12 9.44 6.34
CA TYR A 499 12.74 9.88 6.47
C TYR A 499 12.25 10.63 5.21
N PRO A 500 11.09 10.27 4.62
CA PRO A 500 10.33 9.06 4.97
C PRO A 500 11.12 7.81 4.53
N VAL A 501 10.73 6.63 4.99
CA VAL A 501 11.37 5.37 4.54
C VAL A 501 11.17 5.23 3.03
N GLU A 502 9.97 5.50 2.54
CA GLU A 502 9.59 5.52 1.13
C GLU A 502 8.62 6.68 0.84
N GLY A 503 8.65 7.22 -0.39
CA GLY A 503 7.74 8.28 -0.82
C GLY A 503 8.16 9.72 -0.47
N GLU A 504 7.17 10.62 -0.44
CA GLU A 504 7.27 12.02 0.01
C GLU A 504 6.97 12.08 1.53
N TYR A 505 7.61 12.98 2.27
CA TYR A 505 7.32 13.11 3.69
C TYR A 505 5.96 13.77 3.93
N GLU A 506 5.32 13.49 5.06
CA GLU A 506 4.03 14.08 5.37
C GLU A 506 4.12 15.52 5.90
N THR A 507 3.10 16.33 5.60
CA THR A 507 2.94 17.69 6.14
C THR A 507 2.63 17.67 7.64
N ASN A 508 2.91 18.80 8.29
CA ASN A 508 2.55 19.08 9.68
C ASN A 508 3.03 18.01 10.66
N ARG A 509 4.26 17.53 10.44
CA ARG A 509 4.99 16.55 11.24
C ARG A 509 6.13 17.21 11.99
N VAL A 510 6.40 16.71 13.20
CA VAL A 510 7.66 16.98 13.88
C VAL A 510 8.26 15.67 14.34
N ASN A 511 9.34 15.27 13.66
CA ASN A 511 10.02 14.01 13.93
C ASN A 511 11.37 14.27 14.61
N THR A 512 11.70 13.49 15.63
CA THR A 512 12.98 13.62 16.34
C THR A 512 13.72 12.30 16.46
N TRP A 513 15.05 12.34 16.28
CA TRP A 513 15.93 11.22 16.52
C TRP A 513 16.98 11.65 17.55
N LEU A 514 16.91 11.09 18.75
CA LEU A 514 17.85 11.30 19.83
C LEU A 514 18.95 10.23 19.75
N ILE A 515 20.16 10.65 19.38
CA ILE A 515 21.34 9.78 19.37
C ILE A 515 22.16 10.07 20.63
N LYS A 516 22.16 9.11 21.54
CA LYS A 516 22.91 9.17 22.80
C LYS A 516 23.81 7.96 22.94
N THR A 517 25.04 8.09 22.47
CA THR A 517 26.02 7.01 22.62
C THR A 517 26.52 6.92 24.06
N SER A 518 27.02 5.75 24.46
CA SER A 518 27.33 5.44 25.86
C SER A 518 28.19 6.49 26.58
N ASP A 519 27.81 6.84 27.81
CA ASP A 519 28.59 7.67 28.74
C ASP A 519 30.03 7.13 28.97
N ALA A 520 30.30 5.87 28.59
CA ALA A 520 31.61 5.25 28.72
C ALA A 520 32.70 5.89 27.83
N ASN A 521 32.34 6.57 26.74
CA ASN A 521 33.31 7.22 25.85
C ASN A 521 32.96 8.70 25.58
N PRO A 522 33.16 9.59 26.55
CA PRO A 522 32.84 11.02 26.40
C PRO A 522 33.70 11.74 25.34
N ASN A 523 34.78 11.10 24.86
CA ASN A 523 35.65 11.62 23.81
C ASN A 523 35.32 11.06 22.42
N LEU A 524 34.25 10.27 22.29
CA LEU A 524 33.82 9.78 20.98
C LEU A 524 33.34 10.96 20.13
N GLU A 525 34.01 11.19 19.01
CA GLU A 525 33.57 12.11 17.98
C GLU A 525 32.91 11.32 16.85
N LEU A 526 31.82 11.85 16.29
CA LEU A 526 31.05 11.24 15.21
C LEU A 526 31.09 12.13 13.97
N ASP A 527 31.18 11.52 12.79
CA ASP A 527 30.91 12.16 11.52
C ASP A 527 29.45 11.89 11.14
N VAL A 528 28.71 12.94 10.81
CA VAL A 528 27.32 12.86 10.34
C VAL A 528 27.30 13.28 8.87
N ILE A 529 26.98 12.33 8.00
CA ILE A 529 26.98 12.47 6.54
C ILE A 529 25.53 12.51 6.07
N LEU A 530 25.14 13.59 5.40
CA LEU A 530 23.82 13.71 4.79
C LEU A 530 23.95 13.44 3.30
N GLU A 531 23.42 12.29 2.86
CA GLU A 531 23.60 11.75 1.50
C GLU A 531 22.47 12.16 0.54
N ARG A 532 21.30 12.51 1.09
CA ARG A 532 20.13 12.96 0.32
C ARG A 532 19.38 13.99 1.14
N ILE A 533 19.09 15.14 0.53
CA ILE A 533 18.22 16.16 1.10
C ILE A 533 17.35 16.71 -0.02
N ASP A 534 16.04 16.59 0.16
CA ASP A 534 15.03 17.04 -0.77
C ASP A 534 13.79 17.43 0.02
N MET A 535 13.73 18.70 0.41
CA MET A 535 12.72 19.26 1.31
C MET A 535 12.27 20.64 0.80
N GLU A 536 11.09 21.09 1.21
CA GLU A 536 10.53 22.37 0.80
C GLU A 536 11.41 23.54 1.27
N GLU A 537 11.63 24.51 0.38
CA GLU A 537 12.32 25.77 0.69
C GLU A 537 11.32 26.94 0.58
N CYS A 538 11.32 27.80 1.60
CA CYS A 538 10.44 28.96 1.66
C CYS A 538 10.88 30.05 0.66
N GLY A 539 10.28 30.03 -0.54
CA GLY A 539 10.18 31.18 -1.45
C GLY A 539 11.48 31.63 -2.15
N SER A 540 11.82 31.00 -3.28
CA SER A 540 12.97 31.34 -4.14
C SER A 540 12.90 32.73 -4.83
N SER A 541 11.86 33.54 -4.56
CA SER A 541 11.59 34.80 -5.29
C SER A 541 11.95 36.08 -4.51
N GLY A 542 12.41 35.97 -3.26
CA GLY A 542 12.75 37.10 -2.40
C GLY A 542 14.22 37.12 -1.95
N ASN A 543 14.73 38.31 -1.65
CA ASN A 543 16.10 38.55 -1.19
C ASN A 543 16.26 38.16 0.31
N PHE A 544 15.82 36.95 0.68
CA PHE A 544 15.87 36.43 2.03
C PHE A 544 17.29 35.96 2.39
N SER A 545 17.66 36.10 3.66
CA SER A 545 18.94 35.56 4.15
C SER A 545 18.88 34.03 4.17
N ALA A 546 20.02 33.34 4.04
CA ALA A 546 20.08 31.87 4.02
C ALA A 546 19.40 31.20 5.24
N ASN A 547 19.24 31.92 6.36
CA ASN A 547 18.55 31.42 7.55
C ASN A 547 17.03 31.52 7.47
N GLU A 548 16.50 32.35 6.58
CA GLU A 548 15.05 32.54 6.35
C GLU A 548 14.50 31.57 5.29
N ALA A 549 15.38 30.88 4.55
CA ALA A 549 15.01 29.90 3.54
C ALA A 549 14.36 28.63 4.12
N CYS A 550 14.75 28.23 5.34
CA CYS A 550 14.26 27.01 6.00
C CYS A 550 13.17 27.30 7.04
N LEU A 551 12.22 28.19 6.70
CA LEU A 551 11.07 28.52 7.55
C LEU A 551 9.84 27.63 7.30
N CYS A 552 9.78 26.99 6.14
CA CYS A 552 8.73 26.04 5.76
C CYS A 552 9.09 24.70 6.40
N ASP A 553 9.86 23.90 5.67
CA ASP A 553 10.42 22.66 6.16
C ASP A 553 11.86 22.84 6.58
N ALA A 554 12.24 22.18 7.66
CA ALA A 554 13.58 22.31 8.22
C ALA A 554 14.05 21.02 8.88
N LEU A 555 15.21 20.54 8.43
CA LEU A 555 16.01 19.54 9.11
C LEU A 555 17.10 20.24 9.94
N ILE A 556 17.06 20.04 11.25
CA ILE A 556 17.96 20.71 12.19
C ILE A 556 18.73 19.67 12.98
N ILE A 557 20.05 19.82 13.04
CA ILE A 557 20.95 18.95 13.80
C ILE A 557 21.49 19.75 14.98
N TYR A 558 21.13 19.31 16.19
CA TYR A 558 21.58 19.89 17.45
C TYR A 558 22.65 19.00 18.10
N ASP A 559 23.77 19.60 18.49
CA ASP A 559 24.83 18.95 19.24
C ASP A 559 24.66 19.25 20.73
N ILE A 560 24.86 18.25 21.60
CA ILE A 560 24.76 18.41 23.05
C ILE A 560 26.15 18.39 23.63
N THR A 561 26.54 19.52 24.23
CA THR A 561 27.85 19.64 24.84
C THR A 561 28.03 18.67 26.02
N ASN A 562 29.27 18.43 26.40
CA ASN A 562 29.59 17.73 27.65
C ASN A 562 29.13 18.48 28.92
N THR A 563 28.74 19.74 28.79
CA THR A 563 28.07 20.52 29.83
C THR A 563 26.56 20.55 29.65
N GLY A 564 25.99 19.65 28.83
CA GLY A 564 24.55 19.56 28.58
C GLY A 564 23.92 20.79 27.92
N VAL A 565 24.70 21.62 27.24
CA VAL A 565 24.19 22.78 26.47
C VAL A 565 23.83 22.31 25.07
N LEU A 566 22.66 22.72 24.56
CA LEU A 566 22.19 22.39 23.23
C LEU A 566 22.64 23.45 22.22
N GLU A 567 23.39 23.05 21.18
CA GLU A 567 23.93 23.93 20.14
C GLU A 567 23.44 23.50 18.75
N GLU A 568 22.84 24.42 17.98
CA GLU A 568 22.48 24.13 16.58
C GLU A 568 23.74 24.06 15.71
N ARG A 569 23.97 22.92 15.05
CA ARG A 569 25.13 22.70 14.17
C ARG A 569 24.81 22.95 12.70
N ALA A 570 23.63 22.52 12.27
CA ALA A 570 23.17 22.66 10.90
C ALA A 570 21.66 22.83 10.88
N ARG A 571 21.20 23.61 9.91
CA ARG A 571 19.80 23.81 9.55
C ARG A 571 19.71 23.76 8.04
N LEU A 572 18.91 22.83 7.53
CA LEU A 572 18.90 22.43 6.14
C LEU A 572 17.46 22.37 5.64
N CYS A 573 17.29 22.70 4.37
CA CYS A 573 16.04 22.69 3.61
C CYS A 573 16.42 22.72 2.12
N GLY A 574 15.43 22.64 1.23
CA GLY A 574 15.68 22.61 -0.21
C GLY A 574 16.24 21.26 -0.69
N ARG A 575 16.77 21.26 -1.91
CA ARG A 575 17.36 20.10 -2.55
C ARG A 575 18.88 20.25 -2.67
N THR A 576 19.62 19.25 -2.21
CA THR A 576 21.08 19.21 -2.36
C THR A 576 21.53 17.86 -2.93
N GLU A 577 22.31 17.90 -4.01
CA GLU A 577 22.90 16.69 -4.62
C GLU A 577 24.29 16.34 -4.08
N GLU A 578 24.90 17.24 -3.30
CA GLU A 578 26.21 17.02 -2.70
C GLU A 578 26.07 16.53 -1.26
N ASP A 579 26.86 15.51 -0.89
CA ASP A 579 26.92 15.01 0.48
C ASP A 579 27.42 16.12 1.42
N LEU A 580 26.64 16.42 2.46
CA LEU A 580 27.08 17.32 3.53
C LEU A 580 27.66 16.51 4.68
N VAL A 581 28.94 16.71 5.00
CA VAL A 581 29.60 16.05 6.13
C VAL A 581 29.77 17.02 7.28
N LEU A 582 29.11 16.75 8.39
CA LEU A 582 29.36 17.40 9.67
C LEU A 582 30.36 16.56 10.47
N GLU A 583 31.62 16.95 10.40
CA GLU A 583 32.70 16.26 11.11
C GLU A 583 32.70 16.58 12.61
N ARG A 584 33.09 15.58 13.41
CA ARG A 584 33.36 15.73 14.85
C ARG A 584 32.19 16.27 15.67
N LEU A 585 30.97 15.79 15.42
CA LEU A 585 29.89 15.92 16.39
C LEU A 585 30.21 15.13 17.66
N ARG A 586 29.68 15.61 18.79
CA ARG A 586 29.83 14.91 20.07
C ARG A 586 28.92 13.67 20.12
N PRO A 587 29.09 12.78 21.11
CA PRO A 587 28.38 11.51 21.16
C PRO A 587 26.88 11.62 21.45
N ASN A 588 26.40 12.84 21.74
CA ASN A 588 25.03 13.15 22.10
C ASN A 588 24.52 14.24 21.15
N PHE A 589 23.59 13.92 20.27
CA PHE A 589 22.99 14.89 19.34
C PHE A 589 21.52 14.54 19.05
N ILE A 590 20.78 15.55 18.59
CA ILE A 590 19.37 15.42 18.21
C ILE A 590 19.25 15.82 16.73
N VAL A 591 18.61 14.98 15.94
CA VAL A 591 18.09 15.35 14.62
C VAL A 591 16.62 15.67 14.79
N ALA A 592 16.18 16.85 14.36
CA ALA A 592 14.79 17.27 14.39
C ALA A 592 14.34 17.72 13.00
N PHE A 593 13.27 17.12 12.50
CA PHE A 593 12.66 17.49 11.23
C PHE A 593 11.27 18.08 11.46
N PHE A 594 11.06 19.28 10.95
CA PHE A 594 9.81 20.03 11.06
C PHE A 594 9.24 20.21 9.66
N THR A 595 7.98 19.85 9.46
CA THR A 595 7.24 20.13 8.23
C THR A 595 6.09 21.08 8.48
N ASP A 596 5.81 21.95 7.52
CA ASP A 596 4.77 22.94 7.64
C ASP A 596 3.37 22.39 7.32
N HIS A 597 2.34 23.24 7.48
CA HIS A 597 0.94 22.86 7.25
C HIS A 597 0.48 23.10 5.80
N ILE A 598 1.28 23.73 4.94
CA ILE A 598 0.81 24.18 3.64
C ILE A 598 1.09 23.10 2.60
N GLN A 599 0.05 22.44 2.11
CA GLN A 599 0.12 21.59 0.91
C GLN A 599 0.33 22.45 -0.35
N ILE A 600 1.52 23.02 -0.53
CA ILE A 600 1.94 23.45 -1.85
C ILE A 600 2.37 22.17 -2.60
N PRO A 601 1.86 21.93 -3.82
CA PRO A 601 2.21 20.75 -4.59
C PRO A 601 3.70 20.81 -4.98
N GLY A 602 4.53 20.07 -4.25
CA GLY A 602 5.97 19.97 -4.48
C GLY A 602 6.76 19.56 -3.24
N GLN A 603 6.30 18.59 -2.44
CA GLN A 603 7.02 18.21 -1.22
C GLN A 603 8.01 17.06 -1.50
N GLY A 604 9.25 17.29 -1.10
CA GLY A 604 10.38 16.50 -1.56
C GLY A 604 10.44 15.09 -0.98
N THR A 605 11.43 14.33 -1.43
CA THR A 605 11.66 12.94 -1.05
C THR A 605 12.33 12.75 0.31
N GLY A 606 12.44 13.81 1.10
CA GLY A 606 12.93 13.79 2.48
C GLY A 606 14.45 13.78 2.56
N PHE A 607 15.00 12.98 3.47
CA PHE A 607 16.45 12.95 3.70
C PHE A 607 17.00 11.60 4.16
N GLN A 608 18.32 11.46 4.01
CA GLN A 608 19.10 10.31 4.49
C GLN A 608 20.39 10.79 5.19
N ILE A 609 20.59 10.34 6.43
CA ILE A 609 21.72 10.68 7.29
C ILE A 609 22.42 9.41 7.76
N LEU A 610 23.71 9.28 7.45
CA LEU A 610 24.59 8.24 7.99
C LEU A 610 25.49 8.86 9.06
N TYR A 611 25.47 8.33 10.28
CA TYR A 611 26.43 8.73 11.32
C TYR A 611 27.37 7.59 11.68
N LYS A 612 28.65 7.91 11.96
CA LYS A 612 29.69 6.92 12.30
C LYS A 612 30.84 7.55 13.10
N PRO A 613 31.67 6.76 13.81
CA PRO A 613 32.83 7.30 14.52
C PRO A 613 33.81 8.04 13.61
N HIS A 614 34.29 9.21 14.05
CA HIS A 614 35.26 10.03 13.34
C HIS A 614 36.62 9.32 13.24
N ILE A 615 37.15 9.21 12.03
CA ILE A 615 38.46 8.58 11.79
C ILE A 615 39.52 9.67 11.64
N SER A 616 40.31 9.89 12.69
CA SER A 616 41.46 10.81 12.65
C SER A 616 42.52 10.34 11.65
N THR A 617 42.47 10.86 10.42
CA THR A 617 43.50 10.59 9.40
C THR A 617 44.82 11.23 9.85
N THR A 618 45.73 10.41 10.39
CA THR A 618 47.07 10.88 10.77
C THR A 618 47.86 11.15 9.49
N THR A 619 47.98 12.42 9.12
CA THR A 619 48.53 12.88 7.85
C THR A 619 50.03 12.57 7.77
N THR A 620 50.39 11.54 7.00
CA THR A 620 51.72 11.41 6.39
C THR A 620 51.53 11.67 4.89
N GLN A 621 52.26 12.65 4.36
CA GLN A 621 52.16 13.22 3.01
C GLN A 621 51.99 12.17 1.87
N PRO A 622 51.02 12.30 0.96
CA PRO A 622 50.77 11.32 -0.11
C PRO A 622 51.55 11.63 -1.41
N PRO A 623 51.98 10.61 -2.18
CA PRO A 623 52.25 10.77 -3.60
C PRO A 623 50.94 10.84 -4.40
N THR A 624 51.01 11.55 -5.51
CA THR A 624 49.94 11.93 -6.41
C THR A 624 49.32 10.72 -7.12
N THR A 625 48.03 10.44 -6.92
CA THR A 625 47.23 9.60 -7.82
C THR A 625 45.81 10.13 -7.95
N THR A 626 45.31 10.00 -9.18
CA THR A 626 44.02 10.39 -9.75
C THR A 626 42.82 9.99 -8.88
N THR A 627 41.90 10.93 -8.69
CA THR A 627 40.65 10.80 -7.94
C THR A 627 39.74 9.74 -8.58
N GLU A 628 39.64 8.57 -7.95
CA GLU A 628 38.59 7.60 -8.24
C GLU A 628 37.27 8.06 -7.61
N ARG A 629 36.16 7.73 -8.30
CA ARG A 629 34.78 7.99 -7.89
C ARG A 629 34.54 7.43 -6.46
N PRO A 630 33.77 8.11 -5.60
CA PRO A 630 33.41 7.58 -4.28
C PRO A 630 32.81 6.16 -4.42
N PRO A 631 33.15 5.22 -3.52
CA PRO A 631 32.66 3.85 -3.58
C PRO A 631 31.12 3.81 -3.46
N PRO A 632 30.45 2.81 -4.07
CA PRO A 632 29.00 2.65 -3.99
C PRO A 632 28.52 2.49 -2.54
N SER A 633 27.27 2.88 -2.27
CA SER A 633 26.62 2.88 -0.94
C SER A 633 26.68 1.53 -0.19
N ASN A 634 26.78 0.41 -0.92
CA ASN A 634 26.95 -0.93 -0.35
C ASN A 634 28.41 -1.34 -0.22
N PHE A 635 29.16 -0.63 0.63
CA PHE A 635 30.57 -0.87 0.88
C PHE A 635 30.83 -1.18 2.36
N SER A 636 31.46 -2.31 2.66
CA SER A 636 31.93 -2.64 4.02
C SER A 636 33.44 -2.81 4.07
N SER A 637 34.07 -2.10 5.00
CA SER A 637 35.47 -2.32 5.41
C SER A 637 35.60 -2.79 6.86
N SER A 638 34.47 -2.87 7.58
CA SER A 638 34.36 -3.35 8.95
C SER A 638 34.32 -4.87 9.02
N CYS A 639 34.60 -5.43 10.20
CA CYS A 639 34.44 -6.87 10.45
C CYS A 639 32.96 -7.19 10.67
N GLY A 640 32.29 -7.62 9.61
CA GLY A 640 30.86 -7.97 9.62
C GLY A 640 29.89 -6.82 9.36
N GLY A 641 28.60 -7.13 9.37
CA GLY A 641 27.49 -6.21 9.10
C GLY A 641 26.45 -6.78 8.13
N VAL A 642 25.40 -6.00 7.86
CA VAL A 642 24.39 -6.31 6.83
C VAL A 642 24.65 -5.43 5.62
N LEU A 643 24.67 -6.02 4.42
CA LEU A 643 24.81 -5.30 3.14
C LEU A 643 23.61 -5.64 2.27
N GLU A 644 22.85 -4.61 1.90
CA GLU A 644 21.59 -4.76 1.18
C GLU A 644 21.58 -4.00 -0.14
N GLY A 645 21.36 -4.69 -1.25
CA GLY A 645 21.09 -4.07 -2.54
C GLY A 645 21.49 -4.95 -3.72
N ILE A 646 21.41 -4.43 -4.94
CA ILE A 646 21.66 -5.21 -6.16
C ILE A 646 23.15 -5.39 -6.50
N GLU A 647 24.03 -4.59 -5.90
CA GLU A 647 25.47 -4.81 -5.93
C GLU A 647 26.12 -4.20 -4.69
N GLY A 648 27.34 -4.65 -4.38
CA GLY A 648 28.13 -4.10 -3.27
C GLY A 648 29.51 -4.74 -3.15
N VAL A 649 30.32 -4.25 -2.21
CA VAL A 649 31.74 -4.62 -2.06
C VAL A 649 32.11 -4.75 -0.58
N ILE A 650 32.72 -5.87 -0.23
CA ILE A 650 33.44 -6.05 1.04
C ILE A 650 34.94 -5.87 0.76
N GLU A 651 35.54 -4.85 1.37
CA GLU A 651 36.98 -4.60 1.33
C GLU A 651 37.57 -4.72 2.73
N TYR A 652 37.79 -5.97 3.16
CA TYR A 652 38.27 -6.25 4.50
C TYR A 652 39.80 -6.22 4.55
N LYS A 653 40.35 -5.20 5.23
CA LYS A 653 41.80 -5.02 5.48
C LYS A 653 42.67 -5.16 4.23
N LEU A 654 42.20 -4.68 3.07
CA LEU A 654 42.95 -4.76 1.84
C LEU A 654 44.30 -4.02 1.98
N ASN A 655 45.41 -4.72 1.72
CA ASN A 655 46.78 -4.22 1.92
C ASN A 655 47.17 -3.96 3.39
N GLN A 656 46.36 -4.41 4.35
CA GLN A 656 46.65 -4.36 5.78
C GLN A 656 46.67 -5.77 6.35
N THR A 657 47.52 -6.03 7.34
CA THR A 657 47.52 -7.34 7.99
C THR A 657 46.31 -7.50 8.89
N TYR A 658 45.50 -8.55 8.68
CA TYR A 658 44.56 -8.99 9.70
C TYR A 658 45.30 -9.68 10.86
N GLN A 659 44.70 -9.69 12.04
CA GLN A 659 45.21 -10.39 13.21
C GLN A 659 44.71 -11.83 13.23
N SER A 660 45.44 -12.68 13.95
CA SER A 660 45.09 -14.08 14.21
C SER A 660 43.77 -14.20 14.94
N TYR A 661 43.04 -15.27 14.64
CA TYR A 661 41.72 -15.60 15.19
C TYR A 661 40.58 -14.64 14.81
N GLU A 662 40.81 -13.70 13.89
CA GLU A 662 39.76 -12.83 13.37
C GLU A 662 38.63 -13.63 12.73
N ARG A 663 37.39 -13.26 13.06
CA ARG A 663 36.14 -13.86 12.59
C ARG A 663 35.17 -12.75 12.26
N CYS A 664 34.82 -12.62 10.99
CA CYS A 664 33.90 -11.61 10.51
C CYS A 664 32.75 -12.27 9.77
N LEU A 665 31.53 -11.81 10.00
CA LEU A 665 30.33 -12.35 9.39
C LEU A 665 29.53 -11.22 8.76
N TRP A 666 29.32 -11.28 7.45
CA TRP A 666 28.45 -10.36 6.74
C TRP A 666 27.21 -11.09 6.25
N THR A 667 26.03 -10.49 6.43
CA THR A 667 24.80 -10.90 5.75
C THR A 667 24.63 -10.06 4.49
N ILE A 668 24.40 -10.71 3.36
CA ILE A 668 24.19 -10.10 2.06
C ILE A 668 22.74 -10.34 1.65
N ARG A 669 21.99 -9.26 1.42
CA ARG A 669 20.62 -9.30 0.92
C ARG A 669 20.52 -8.63 -0.44
N THR A 670 19.96 -9.35 -1.40
CA THR A 670 19.59 -8.82 -2.72
C THR A 670 18.07 -8.92 -2.86
N PRO A 671 17.31 -7.90 -2.43
CA PRO A 671 15.85 -7.95 -2.40
C PRO A 671 15.28 -8.27 -3.79
N PHE A 672 14.28 -9.13 -3.83
CA PHE A 672 13.55 -9.52 -5.05
C PHE A 672 14.39 -10.22 -6.13
N ARG A 673 15.62 -10.66 -5.85
CA ARG A 673 16.48 -11.33 -6.84
C ARG A 673 16.74 -12.78 -6.49
N SER A 674 16.52 -13.68 -7.44
CA SER A 674 16.65 -15.12 -7.27
C SER A 674 18.08 -15.65 -7.26
N SER A 675 19.08 -14.81 -7.57
CA SER A 675 20.47 -15.20 -7.52
C SER A 675 21.43 -14.09 -7.09
N ILE A 676 22.55 -14.48 -6.48
CA ILE A 676 23.67 -13.63 -6.11
C ILE A 676 24.95 -14.18 -6.71
N ARG A 677 25.66 -13.32 -7.43
CA ARG A 677 27.03 -13.56 -7.90
C ARG A 677 28.03 -12.83 -7.01
N PHE A 678 29.06 -13.54 -6.58
CA PHE A 678 30.20 -13.00 -5.87
C PHE A 678 31.45 -13.08 -6.76
N ASP A 679 32.23 -12.01 -6.85
CA ASP A 679 33.51 -11.95 -7.57
C ASP A 679 34.63 -11.60 -6.58
N LEU A 680 35.61 -12.49 -6.40
CA LEU A 680 36.78 -12.25 -5.55
C LEU A 680 37.82 -11.43 -6.33
N LEU A 681 37.75 -10.10 -6.17
CA LEU A 681 38.61 -9.15 -6.89
C LEU A 681 40.05 -9.15 -6.38
N ALA A 682 40.25 -9.36 -5.06
CA ALA A 682 41.57 -9.51 -4.46
C ALA A 682 41.51 -10.49 -3.28
N GLY A 683 42.42 -11.47 -3.24
CA GLY A 683 42.53 -12.46 -2.16
C GLY A 683 43.92 -12.45 -1.54
N GLY A 684 44.09 -11.67 -0.47
CA GLY A 684 45.33 -11.54 0.28
C GLY A 684 45.42 -12.45 1.51
N TYR A 685 44.45 -13.33 1.77
CA TYR A 685 44.44 -14.22 2.93
C TYR A 685 45.25 -15.51 2.74
N GLU A 686 45.64 -16.19 3.83
CA GLU A 686 46.41 -17.42 3.79
C GLU A 686 45.55 -18.62 3.36
N LYS A 687 45.41 -18.85 2.05
CA LYS A 687 44.51 -19.87 1.44
C LYS A 687 44.50 -21.30 2.03
N ASN A 688 45.53 -21.71 2.78
CA ASN A 688 45.63 -23.04 3.37
C ASN A 688 45.23 -23.11 4.86
N TYR A 689 44.98 -21.94 5.46
CA TYR A 689 44.90 -21.73 6.91
C TYR A 689 43.68 -20.87 7.23
N ASP A 690 43.50 -19.80 6.46
CA ASP A 690 42.41 -18.85 6.55
C ASP A 690 41.44 -19.06 5.39
N ASN A 691 40.17 -18.75 5.62
CA ASN A 691 39.16 -18.92 4.60
C ASN A 691 38.13 -17.78 4.58
N VAL A 692 37.64 -17.52 3.37
CA VAL A 692 36.42 -16.74 3.11
C VAL A 692 35.41 -17.75 2.62
N GLN A 693 34.35 -17.99 3.39
CA GLN A 693 33.28 -18.92 3.08
C GLN A 693 32.04 -18.12 2.68
N ILE A 694 31.35 -18.57 1.65
CA ILE A 694 30.09 -17.99 1.20
C ILE A 694 29.02 -19.07 1.32
N HIS A 695 27.96 -18.76 2.03
CA HIS A 695 26.86 -19.67 2.33
C HIS A 695 25.56 -19.08 1.82
N SER A 696 24.84 -19.78 0.94
CA SER A 696 23.49 -19.38 0.56
C SER A 696 22.52 -19.76 1.67
N ILE A 697 21.59 -18.86 1.98
CA ILE A 697 20.50 -19.10 2.93
C ILE A 697 19.21 -19.26 2.15
N ASP A 698 18.40 -20.23 2.54
CA ASP A 698 17.01 -20.33 2.13
C ASP A 698 16.14 -20.78 3.31
N ALA A 699 14.88 -21.03 3.00
CA ALA A 699 13.89 -21.62 3.89
C ALA A 699 14.34 -22.89 4.65
N SER A 700 15.21 -23.70 4.05
CA SER A 700 15.78 -24.93 4.66
C SER A 700 17.02 -24.64 5.51
N GLY A 701 17.41 -23.38 5.62
CA GLY A 701 18.57 -22.85 6.31
C GLY A 701 19.76 -22.64 5.37
N ILE A 702 20.97 -22.88 5.87
CA ILE A 702 22.19 -22.76 5.09
C ILE A 702 22.36 -23.97 4.17
N LYS A 703 22.49 -23.70 2.87
CA LYS A 703 22.96 -24.66 1.87
C LYS A 703 24.48 -24.53 1.75
N HIS A 704 25.18 -25.62 2.07
CA HIS A 704 26.65 -25.66 2.04
C HIS A 704 27.17 -25.63 0.60
N MET A 705 28.10 -24.72 0.32
CA MET A 705 28.85 -24.71 -0.93
C MET A 705 30.20 -25.42 -0.72
N ASP A 706 30.63 -26.21 -1.71
CA ASP A 706 31.87 -26.98 -1.67
C ASP A 706 33.07 -26.03 -1.49
N PRO A 707 33.82 -26.12 -0.38
CA PRO A 707 34.85 -25.15 0.00
C PRO A 707 36.18 -25.29 -0.76
N GLU A 708 36.24 -26.11 -1.82
CA GLU A 708 37.41 -26.22 -2.70
C GLU A 708 37.58 -24.95 -3.55
N ALA A 709 38.28 -23.96 -2.97
CA ALA A 709 38.68 -22.68 -3.54
C ALA A 709 37.52 -21.88 -4.11
N VAL A 710 37.11 -20.80 -3.42
CA VAL A 710 36.27 -19.75 -4.02
C VAL A 710 36.86 -19.44 -5.39
N PRO A 711 36.18 -19.81 -6.50
CA PRO A 711 36.67 -19.49 -7.83
C PRO A 711 36.73 -17.96 -7.93
N ASN A 712 37.31 -17.42 -9.00
CA ASN A 712 37.29 -15.97 -9.19
C ASN A 712 35.87 -15.38 -9.09
N PHE A 713 34.83 -16.21 -9.30
CA PHE A 713 33.46 -15.90 -8.97
C PHE A 713 32.66 -17.13 -8.47
N VAL A 714 31.56 -16.89 -7.77
CA VAL A 714 30.56 -17.86 -7.31
C VAL A 714 29.18 -17.31 -7.63
N GLU A 715 28.27 -18.12 -8.15
CA GLU A 715 26.87 -17.74 -8.36
C GLU A 715 25.97 -18.69 -7.55
N MET A 716 24.97 -18.14 -6.89
CA MET A 716 24.07 -18.85 -5.98
C MET A 716 22.63 -18.49 -6.29
N ASP A 717 21.75 -19.49 -6.40
CA ASP A 717 20.30 -19.30 -6.58
C ASP A 717 19.62 -19.01 -5.23
N THR A 718 19.84 -17.81 -4.69
CA THR A 718 19.22 -17.32 -3.45
C THR A 718 19.12 -15.80 -3.47
N THR A 719 18.23 -15.23 -2.66
CA THR A 719 18.18 -13.81 -2.31
C THR A 719 19.09 -13.45 -1.12
N VAL A 720 19.52 -14.44 -0.32
CA VAL A 720 20.30 -14.27 0.93
C VAL A 720 21.60 -15.07 0.88
N ALA A 721 22.70 -14.41 1.20
CA ALA A 721 23.96 -15.11 1.45
C ALA A 721 24.66 -14.58 2.70
N VAL A 722 25.48 -15.42 3.32
CA VAL A 722 26.37 -15.04 4.42
C VAL A 722 27.80 -15.26 4.01
N VAL A 723 28.63 -14.24 4.22
CA VAL A 723 30.08 -14.29 4.01
C VAL A 723 30.75 -14.40 5.38
N LEU A 724 31.50 -15.49 5.60
CA LEU A 724 32.24 -15.75 6.83
C LEU A 724 33.74 -15.74 6.53
N PHE A 725 34.47 -14.77 7.08
CA PHE A 725 35.92 -14.77 7.09
C PHE A 725 36.43 -15.29 8.43
N GLN A 726 37.38 -16.23 8.41
CA GLN A 726 38.06 -16.72 9.60
C GLN A 726 39.55 -16.86 9.37
N SER A 727 40.33 -16.38 10.33
CA SER A 727 41.78 -16.58 10.37
C SER A 727 42.20 -17.54 11.49
N ASP A 728 43.32 -18.21 11.28
CA ASP A 728 43.91 -19.16 12.22
C ASP A 728 44.88 -18.46 13.20
N TYR A 729 45.82 -19.22 13.77
CA TYR A 729 46.82 -18.70 14.71
C TYR A 729 48.04 -18.06 14.04
N SER A 730 48.17 -18.14 12.71
CA SER A 730 49.21 -17.48 11.90
C SER A 730 48.78 -16.07 11.50
N ASN A 731 49.74 -15.23 11.11
CA ASN A 731 49.55 -13.78 10.92
C ASN A 731 50.17 -13.26 9.60
N LEU A 732 49.87 -13.81 8.42
CA LEU A 732 50.52 -13.39 7.17
C LEU A 732 49.58 -13.21 5.95
N GLY A 733 48.38 -12.65 6.15
CA GLY A 733 47.54 -12.19 5.03
C GLY A 733 47.26 -10.69 5.03
N PHE A 734 46.91 -10.15 3.86
CA PHE A 734 46.64 -8.74 3.57
C PHE A 734 45.17 -8.46 3.21
N GLY A 735 44.25 -9.19 3.83
CA GLY A 735 42.81 -9.00 3.65
C GLY A 735 42.26 -9.51 2.32
N PHE A 736 41.07 -9.06 1.94
CA PHE A 736 40.43 -9.40 0.65
C PHE A 736 39.47 -8.32 0.16
N LYS A 737 39.15 -8.37 -1.13
CA LYS A 737 38.10 -7.57 -1.77
C LYS A 737 37.14 -8.50 -2.50
N LEU A 738 35.89 -8.52 -2.07
CA LEU A 738 34.82 -9.36 -2.59
C LEU A 738 33.69 -8.46 -3.10
N LYS A 739 33.36 -8.53 -4.39
CA LYS A 739 32.18 -7.85 -4.95
C LYS A 739 31.01 -8.83 -4.94
N PHE A 740 29.79 -8.36 -4.70
CA PHE A 740 28.58 -9.10 -5.02
C PHE A 740 27.72 -8.33 -6.03
N THR A 741 26.92 -9.06 -6.80
CA THR A 741 26.00 -8.54 -7.82
C THR A 741 24.82 -9.50 -7.91
N ALA A 742 23.61 -8.98 -7.82
CA ALA A 742 22.40 -9.77 -7.94
C ALA A 742 22.16 -10.17 -9.40
N GLY A 743 21.55 -11.33 -9.61
CA GLY A 743 21.10 -11.78 -10.92
C GLY A 743 19.92 -10.96 -11.44
N SER A 744 19.60 -11.13 -12.72
CA SER A 744 18.46 -10.45 -13.36
C SER A 744 17.11 -11.01 -12.95
N ASP A 745 17.08 -12.26 -12.51
CA ASP A 745 15.87 -13.05 -12.34
C ASP A 745 15.23 -12.71 -11.00
N ASN A 746 13.93 -12.40 -10.98
CA ASN A 746 13.25 -12.00 -9.76
C ASN A 746 12.79 -13.20 -8.92
N ASP A 747 12.81 -13.06 -7.59
CA ASP A 747 12.27 -14.03 -6.63
C ASP A 747 11.19 -13.37 -5.77
N ASP A 748 9.93 -13.69 -6.08
CA ASP A 748 8.76 -13.18 -5.36
C ASP A 748 8.41 -14.04 -4.12
N ASN A 749 9.18 -15.09 -3.81
CA ASN A 749 8.81 -16.04 -2.76
C ASN A 749 9.04 -15.51 -1.32
N ASN A 750 9.82 -14.44 -1.12
CA ASN A 750 10.09 -13.87 0.20
C ASN A 750 9.91 -12.35 0.15
N LEU A 751 8.75 -11.86 0.58
CA LEU A 751 8.35 -10.45 0.47
C LEU A 751 8.82 -9.61 1.66
N TYR A 752 9.08 -10.23 2.81
CA TYR A 752 9.46 -9.56 4.05
C TYR A 752 10.79 -10.12 4.61
N TYR A 753 11.55 -9.29 5.31
CA TYR A 753 12.78 -9.68 6.03
C TYR A 753 13.16 -8.64 7.08
N ASP A 754 13.88 -9.10 8.11
CA ASP A 754 14.60 -8.30 9.10
C ASP A 754 15.98 -8.96 9.32
N ASP A 755 17.03 -8.32 8.78
CA ASP A 755 18.40 -8.81 8.84
C ASP A 755 19.21 -8.00 9.87
N GLN A 756 19.70 -8.68 10.90
CA GLN A 756 20.43 -8.08 12.02
C GLN A 756 21.86 -8.64 12.13
N SER A 757 22.80 -7.78 12.52
CA SER A 757 24.20 -8.14 12.80
C SER A 757 24.71 -7.43 14.04
N ILE A 758 24.98 -8.19 15.10
CA ILE A 758 25.35 -7.67 16.42
C ILE A 758 26.76 -8.13 16.80
N ILE A 759 27.59 -7.21 17.25
CA ILE A 759 28.91 -7.49 17.85
C ILE A 759 28.80 -7.35 19.37
N VAL A 760 29.23 -8.37 20.10
CA VAL A 760 28.98 -8.52 21.54
C VAL A 760 30.24 -8.29 22.36
N GLU A 761 30.19 -7.28 23.24
CA GLU A 761 31.24 -6.99 24.24
C GLU A 761 30.88 -7.49 25.66
N GLY A 762 29.63 -7.93 25.87
CA GLY A 762 29.06 -8.29 27.18
C GLY A 762 27.82 -9.19 27.08
N GLU A 763 26.94 -9.16 28.08
CA GLU A 763 25.64 -9.85 28.01
C GLU A 763 24.65 -9.01 27.21
N ILE A 764 24.00 -9.62 26.23
CA ILE A 764 22.99 -8.97 25.39
C ILE A 764 21.78 -9.89 25.18
N THR A 765 20.62 -9.28 24.97
CA THR A 765 19.40 -9.94 24.51
C THR A 765 19.05 -9.35 23.15
N ALA A 766 18.70 -10.21 22.19
CA ALA A 766 18.30 -9.81 20.84
C ALA A 766 17.01 -10.55 20.46
N ASN A 767 16.14 -9.86 19.73
CA ASN A 767 14.88 -10.40 19.22
C ASN A 767 14.97 -10.52 17.70
N LEU A 768 14.34 -11.55 17.12
CA LEU A 768 14.22 -11.73 15.67
C LEU A 768 12.76 -12.02 15.33
N PRO A 769 12.03 -11.09 14.67
CA PRO A 769 12.43 -9.72 14.31
C PRO A 769 12.65 -8.79 15.53
N GLU A 770 13.35 -7.66 15.36
CA GLU A 770 13.67 -6.70 16.44
C GLU A 770 12.39 -6.09 17.01
N THR A 771 11.44 -5.76 16.13
CA THR A 771 10.15 -5.15 16.48
C THR A 771 8.97 -5.96 15.95
N GLY A 772 8.04 -6.30 16.84
CA GLY A 772 6.73 -6.81 16.47
C GLY A 772 6.66 -8.32 16.18
N PHE A 773 5.63 -8.71 15.41
CA PHE A 773 5.41 -10.08 14.95
C PHE A 773 6.03 -10.26 13.57
N TYR A 774 6.64 -11.41 13.33
CA TYR A 774 7.07 -11.78 11.98
C TYR A 774 5.83 -12.02 11.08
N ARG A 775 6.00 -11.84 9.77
CA ARG A 775 4.96 -11.89 8.74
C ARG A 775 5.04 -13.20 7.96
N ASN A 776 4.01 -13.52 7.18
CA ASN A 776 4.05 -14.64 6.23
C ASN A 776 5.00 -14.32 5.07
N LEU A 777 5.68 -15.34 4.52
CA LEU A 777 6.70 -15.18 3.46
C LEU A 777 7.87 -14.28 3.88
N GLU A 778 8.29 -14.41 5.13
CA GLU A 778 9.41 -13.69 5.73
C GLU A 778 10.65 -14.59 5.81
N LEU A 779 11.81 -14.04 5.43
CA LEU A 779 13.12 -14.68 5.56
C LEU A 779 14.11 -13.74 6.24
N SER A 780 14.22 -13.86 7.56
CA SER A 780 14.96 -12.94 8.44
C SER A 780 16.19 -13.61 9.03
N THR A 781 17.27 -12.86 9.21
CA THR A 781 18.52 -13.38 9.79
C THR A 781 18.99 -12.58 10.99
N LEU A 782 19.48 -13.26 12.02
CA LEU A 782 20.16 -12.63 13.15
C LEU A 782 21.55 -13.23 13.28
N SER A 783 22.56 -12.40 13.09
CA SER A 783 23.95 -12.77 13.32
C SER A 783 24.51 -12.10 14.56
N VAL A 784 25.18 -12.88 15.40
CA VAL A 784 25.77 -12.43 16.65
C VAL A 784 27.22 -12.91 16.71
N MET A 785 28.16 -11.98 16.82
CA MET A 785 29.61 -12.24 16.85
C MET A 785 30.26 -11.65 18.09
N GLY A 786 31.30 -12.30 18.60
CA GLY A 786 32.11 -11.73 19.69
C GLY A 786 32.99 -10.57 19.27
N GLN A 787 33.10 -9.55 20.13
CA GLN A 787 34.03 -8.44 19.93
C GLN A 787 35.50 -8.84 20.18
N ASN A 788 35.77 -9.82 21.05
CA ASN A 788 37.13 -10.22 21.37
C ASN A 788 37.67 -11.23 20.35
N ILE A 789 37.90 -10.73 19.14
CA ILE A 789 38.25 -11.51 17.95
C ILE A 789 39.70 -12.04 17.98
N TYR A 790 40.45 -11.82 19.06
CA TYR A 790 41.91 -12.06 19.11
C TYR A 790 42.33 -13.11 20.14
N SER A 791 41.39 -13.64 20.92
CA SER A 791 41.66 -14.66 21.94
C SER A 791 41.12 -16.01 21.52
N SER A 792 41.98 -17.03 21.51
CA SER A 792 41.58 -18.43 21.31
C SER A 792 40.60 -18.92 22.39
N ASP A 793 40.64 -18.31 23.57
CA ASP A 793 39.94 -18.77 24.77
C ASP A 793 38.57 -18.10 24.96
N TRP A 794 38.16 -17.23 24.03
CA TRP A 794 36.87 -16.56 24.12
C TRP A 794 35.76 -17.39 23.50
N TYR A 795 34.64 -17.54 24.21
CA TYR A 795 33.42 -18.18 23.72
C TYR A 795 32.21 -17.42 24.25
N MET A 796 31.17 -17.34 23.43
CA MET A 796 29.85 -16.86 23.77
C MET A 796 28.98 -18.03 24.21
N ASN A 797 28.23 -17.79 25.29
CA ASN A 797 27.16 -18.66 25.73
C ASN A 797 25.84 -18.05 25.26
N THR A 798 25.15 -18.73 24.35
CA THR A 798 23.84 -18.28 23.84
C THR A 798 22.75 -19.20 24.36
N THR A 799 21.71 -18.59 24.92
CA THR A 799 20.50 -19.28 25.36
C THR A 799 19.30 -18.70 24.64
N VAL A 800 18.51 -19.55 23.98
CA VAL A 800 17.24 -19.13 23.40
C VAL A 800 16.19 -19.12 24.51
N THR A 801 15.66 -17.95 24.83
CA THR A 801 14.75 -17.75 25.97
C THR A 801 13.30 -18.04 25.61
N SER A 802 12.88 -17.70 24.40
CA SER A 802 11.52 -17.87 23.89
C SER A 802 11.53 -18.06 22.38
N VAL A 803 10.61 -18.90 21.89
CA VAL A 803 10.28 -19.07 20.47
C VAL A 803 8.77 -19.23 20.39
N ASP A 804 8.14 -18.37 19.60
CA ASP A 804 6.70 -18.37 19.33
C ASP A 804 6.51 -18.32 17.82
N LEU A 805 6.28 -19.48 17.20
CA LEU A 805 6.13 -19.65 15.76
C LEU A 805 4.80 -20.34 15.45
N ASP A 806 4.25 -20.10 14.25
CA ASP A 806 2.98 -20.66 13.83
C ASP A 806 3.10 -22.17 13.61
N VAL A 807 2.14 -22.87 14.20
CA VAL A 807 2.05 -24.32 14.14
C VAL A 807 0.74 -24.67 13.46
N GLY A 808 0.86 -25.35 12.32
CA GLY A 808 -0.28 -25.79 11.55
C GLY A 808 -1.21 -26.69 12.37
N THR A 809 -2.47 -26.78 11.93
CA THR A 809 -3.49 -27.61 12.61
C THR A 809 -3.15 -29.10 12.67
N ASP A 810 -2.20 -29.57 11.88
CA ASP A 810 -1.66 -30.94 11.89
C ASP A 810 -0.51 -31.14 12.89
N GLY A 811 -0.09 -30.07 13.58
CA GLY A 811 1.04 -30.05 14.51
C GLY A 811 2.39 -29.95 13.82
N GLU A 812 2.45 -29.73 12.50
CA GLU A 812 3.69 -29.43 11.80
C GLU A 812 3.98 -27.93 11.82
N CYS A 813 5.26 -27.56 11.93
CA CYS A 813 5.69 -26.16 11.99
C CYS A 813 5.46 -25.45 10.65
N ASN A 814 4.53 -24.49 10.56
CA ASN A 814 4.37 -23.72 9.32
C ASN A 814 5.63 -22.87 9.06
N ASP A 815 6.17 -22.34 10.16
CA ASP A 815 7.38 -21.52 10.18
C ASP A 815 8.52 -22.25 10.88
N VAL A 816 9.75 -21.96 10.46
CA VAL A 816 10.94 -22.66 10.94
C VAL A 816 12.02 -21.69 11.37
N LEU A 817 12.56 -21.92 12.57
CA LEU A 817 13.79 -21.28 13.03
C LEU A 817 14.96 -22.26 12.90
N HIS A 818 16.01 -21.84 12.19
CA HIS A 818 17.30 -22.55 12.12
C HIS A 818 18.37 -21.79 12.90
N ILE A 819 19.11 -22.49 13.75
CA ILE A 819 20.19 -21.89 14.53
C ILE A 819 21.50 -22.58 14.19
N TYR A 820 22.53 -21.79 13.91
CA TYR A 820 23.88 -22.23 13.58
C TYR A 820 24.86 -21.68 14.60
N GLN A 821 25.71 -22.57 15.09
CA GLN A 821 26.83 -22.26 15.95
C GLN A 821 28.08 -22.05 15.09
N ILE A 822 28.78 -20.93 15.30
CA ILE A 822 30.07 -20.66 14.67
C ILE A 822 31.18 -21.30 15.54
N ILE A 823 31.84 -22.32 15.03
CA ILE A 823 32.86 -23.11 15.73
C ILE A 823 34.28 -22.78 15.27
N ASP A 824 35.25 -23.08 16.13
CA ASP A 824 36.68 -22.99 15.80
C ASP A 824 37.04 -23.96 14.68
N PRO A 825 37.91 -23.58 13.71
CA PRO A 825 38.59 -24.56 12.87
C PRO A 825 39.14 -25.74 13.69
N THR A 826 38.64 -26.95 13.44
CA THR A 826 39.29 -28.14 14.03
C THR A 826 40.71 -28.28 13.46
N SER A 827 41.64 -28.82 14.25
CA SER A 827 43.06 -28.98 13.87
C SER A 827 43.37 -29.78 12.60
N ASN A 828 42.38 -30.40 11.96
CA ASN A 828 42.57 -31.17 10.73
C ASN A 828 42.34 -30.28 9.51
N ARG A 829 43.42 -30.04 8.75
CA ARG A 829 43.33 -29.35 7.45
C ARG A 829 42.70 -30.25 6.37
N PRO A 830 41.95 -29.67 5.43
CA PRO A 830 41.57 -28.26 5.34
C PRO A 830 40.37 -27.93 6.25
N HIS A 831 40.29 -26.69 6.72
CA HIS A 831 39.24 -26.25 7.64
C HIS A 831 37.92 -26.07 6.87
N TYR A 832 37.10 -27.13 6.90
CA TYR A 832 35.77 -27.17 6.29
C TYR A 832 34.74 -27.42 7.40
N ASN A 833 33.62 -26.69 7.36
CA ASN A 833 32.52 -26.72 8.35
C ASN A 833 32.75 -25.95 9.65
N HIS A 834 32.68 -24.63 9.55
CA HIS A 834 32.70 -23.74 10.71
C HIS A 834 31.32 -23.33 11.20
N LEU A 835 30.28 -23.74 10.48
CA LEU A 835 28.89 -23.59 10.87
C LEU A 835 28.35 -24.97 11.24
N ARG A 836 27.96 -25.13 12.50
CA ARG A 836 27.29 -26.33 12.99
C ARG A 836 25.82 -26.00 13.22
N ARG A 837 24.93 -26.65 12.46
CA ARG A 837 23.49 -26.56 12.69
C ARG A 837 23.16 -27.13 14.08
N TYR A 838 22.51 -26.34 14.91
CA TYR A 838 22.08 -26.69 16.27
C TYR A 838 20.64 -27.20 16.29
N THR A 839 19.80 -26.72 15.38
CA THR A 839 18.43 -27.20 15.18
C THR A 839 18.37 -28.47 14.31
N PRO A 840 17.31 -29.29 14.41
CA PRO A 840 17.10 -30.39 13.47
C PRO A 840 16.89 -29.85 12.03
N TYR A 841 16.99 -30.72 11.03
CA TYR A 841 16.81 -30.32 9.62
C TYR A 841 15.43 -29.71 9.32
N SER A 842 14.42 -30.06 10.13
CA SER A 842 13.07 -29.52 10.07
C SER A 842 12.89 -28.15 10.71
N GLY A 843 13.91 -27.61 11.39
CA GLY A 843 13.76 -26.43 12.25
C GLY A 843 13.03 -26.73 13.57
N ILE A 844 12.84 -25.68 14.38
CA ILE A 844 12.01 -25.71 15.61
C ILE A 844 10.85 -24.72 15.46
N CYS A 845 9.71 -25.00 16.10
CA CYS A 845 8.58 -24.07 16.18
C CYS A 845 8.04 -23.81 17.59
N GLN A 846 8.28 -24.72 18.54
CA GLN A 846 7.89 -24.48 19.93
C GLN A 846 9.12 -24.37 20.84
N SER A 847 9.01 -23.56 21.88
CA SER A 847 10.04 -23.43 22.92
C SER A 847 10.41 -24.76 23.59
N THR A 848 9.50 -25.74 23.62
CA THR A 848 9.76 -27.10 24.14
C THR A 848 10.70 -27.94 23.26
N ASP A 849 10.87 -27.56 22.00
CA ASP A 849 11.76 -28.26 21.06
C ASP A 849 13.23 -27.82 21.21
N ILE A 850 13.47 -26.77 22.01
CA ILE A 850 14.78 -26.22 22.26
C ILE A 850 15.50 -27.13 23.26
N PRO A 851 16.68 -27.69 22.92
CA PRO A 851 17.50 -28.37 23.90
C PRO A 851 17.83 -27.41 25.03
N SER A 852 17.67 -27.82 26.29
CA SER A 852 18.03 -27.01 27.47
C SER A 852 19.53 -26.70 27.59
N GLU A 853 20.31 -27.02 26.57
CA GLU A 853 21.75 -26.85 26.52
C GLU A 853 22.08 -25.46 25.95
N THR A 854 22.95 -24.74 26.67
CA THR A 854 23.54 -23.48 26.22
C THR A 854 24.41 -23.71 24.99
N ILE A 855 24.20 -22.92 23.93
CA ILE A 855 25.02 -22.97 22.72
C ILE A 855 26.34 -22.24 23.03
N MET A 856 27.46 -22.98 23.11
CA MET A 856 28.78 -22.40 23.38
C MET A 856 29.57 -22.24 22.07
N GLY A 857 29.64 -21.05 21.49
CA GLY A 857 30.33 -20.82 20.20
C GLY A 857 31.03 -19.47 20.14
N TYR A 858 31.70 -19.16 19.03
CA TYR A 858 32.31 -17.83 18.83
C TYR A 858 31.33 -16.83 18.20
N GLY A 859 30.16 -17.33 17.81
CA GLY A 859 29.07 -16.58 17.23
C GLY A 859 27.89 -17.50 17.00
N VAL A 860 26.74 -16.90 16.76
CA VAL A 860 25.50 -17.60 16.42
C VAL A 860 24.87 -16.91 15.22
N LEU A 861 24.32 -17.71 14.31
CA LEU A 861 23.49 -17.25 13.21
C LEU A 861 22.13 -17.92 13.32
N ALA A 862 21.08 -17.15 13.51
CA ALA A 862 19.70 -17.60 13.48
C ALA A 862 19.05 -17.17 12.15
N ILE A 863 18.22 -18.04 11.59
CA ILE A 863 17.49 -17.84 10.34
C ILE A 863 16.04 -18.20 10.60
N LEU A 864 15.16 -17.22 10.52
CA LEU A 864 13.71 -17.38 10.59
C LEU A 864 13.16 -17.44 9.16
N ALA A 865 12.36 -18.45 8.86
CA ALA A 865 11.68 -18.56 7.58
C ALA A 865 10.20 -18.94 7.79
N SER A 866 9.29 -18.09 7.33
CA SER A 866 7.84 -18.30 7.48
C SER A 866 7.15 -18.76 6.20
N ASP A 867 6.13 -19.60 6.38
CA ASP A 867 5.22 -20.19 5.37
C ASP A 867 5.83 -20.54 4.00
N ILE A 868 6.70 -21.55 3.98
CA ILE A 868 7.38 -22.01 2.75
C ILE A 868 6.54 -23.05 1.99
N ARG A 869 5.45 -23.56 2.58
CA ARG A 869 4.92 -24.88 2.22
C ARG A 869 3.93 -24.91 1.08
N ASP A 870 3.41 -23.77 0.63
CA ASP A 870 2.49 -23.79 -0.52
C ASP A 870 3.19 -23.89 -1.89
N ASN A 871 4.53 -24.01 -1.92
CA ASN A 871 5.28 -24.34 -3.14
C ASN A 871 5.40 -25.85 -3.44
N SER A 872 4.85 -26.75 -2.61
CA SER A 872 4.70 -28.15 -3.02
C SER A 872 3.41 -28.32 -3.83
N LYS A 873 3.54 -28.61 -5.13
CA LYS A 873 2.49 -29.01 -6.09
C LYS A 873 1.62 -30.23 -5.67
N THR A 874 1.63 -30.63 -4.40
CA THR A 874 0.99 -31.84 -3.86
C THR A 874 -0.13 -31.59 -2.83
N GLY A 875 -0.34 -30.36 -2.36
CA GLY A 875 -1.47 -30.00 -1.48
C GLY A 875 -2.84 -30.15 -2.14
N LEU A 876 -2.93 -29.92 -3.46
CA LEU A 876 -4.18 -30.01 -4.23
C LEU A 876 -4.64 -31.46 -4.54
N LEU A 877 -3.86 -32.49 -4.17
CA LEU A 877 -4.15 -33.89 -4.52
C LEU A 877 -4.88 -34.69 -3.43
N LYS A 878 -4.83 -34.28 -2.16
CA LYS A 878 -5.47 -35.03 -1.06
C LYS A 878 -6.99 -34.88 -1.00
N HIS A 879 -7.58 -33.90 -1.69
CA HIS A 879 -9.05 -33.77 -1.81
C HIS A 879 -9.66 -34.49 -3.04
N LYS A 880 -8.83 -35.02 -3.96
CA LYS A 880 -9.31 -35.70 -5.19
C LYS A 880 -9.28 -37.24 -5.17
N ILE A 881 -8.72 -37.88 -4.13
CA ILE A 881 -8.61 -39.36 -4.06
C ILE A 881 -9.90 -40.08 -3.61
N LEU A 882 -11.04 -39.37 -3.46
CA LEU A 882 -12.34 -40.02 -3.27
C LEU A 882 -13.26 -40.05 -4.52
N LYS A 883 -12.81 -39.53 -5.68
CA LYS A 883 -13.63 -39.52 -6.92
C LYS A 883 -13.06 -40.26 -8.14
N MET A 884 -11.98 -41.03 -8.01
CA MET A 884 -11.44 -41.87 -9.12
C MET A 884 -11.71 -43.37 -8.95
N LYS A 885 -12.96 -43.80 -9.17
CA LYS A 885 -13.27 -45.20 -9.54
C LYS A 885 -13.96 -45.36 -10.90
N TYR A 886 -14.17 -44.27 -11.65
CA TYR A 886 -14.91 -44.31 -12.92
C TYR A 886 -14.10 -43.99 -14.19
N LEU A 887 -12.81 -43.64 -14.09
CA LEU A 887 -12.01 -43.23 -15.26
C LEU A 887 -11.23 -44.38 -15.95
N ALA A 888 -11.16 -45.58 -15.34
CA ALA A 888 -10.43 -46.71 -15.92
C ALA A 888 -11.12 -47.34 -17.15
N VAL A 889 -12.38 -46.95 -17.45
CA VAL A 889 -13.14 -47.46 -18.61
C VAL A 889 -12.96 -46.57 -19.86
N PHE A 890 -12.49 -45.32 -19.70
CA PHE A 890 -12.41 -44.35 -20.80
C PHE A 890 -11.03 -44.32 -21.49
N ILE A 891 -9.96 -44.69 -20.79
CA ILE A 891 -8.57 -44.62 -21.31
C ILE A 891 -8.27 -45.74 -22.34
N ALA A 892 -9.09 -46.80 -22.41
CA ALA A 892 -8.90 -47.86 -23.39
C ALA A 892 -9.36 -47.48 -24.83
N ALA A 893 -10.01 -46.33 -25.03
CA ALA A 893 -10.61 -45.97 -26.32
C ALA A 893 -9.82 -44.91 -27.14
N LEU A 894 -8.80 -44.26 -26.58
CA LEU A 894 -8.11 -43.13 -27.23
C LEU A 894 -6.70 -43.44 -27.77
N ALA A 895 -6.24 -44.69 -27.70
CA ALA A 895 -4.89 -45.08 -28.15
C ALA A 895 -4.76 -45.39 -29.67
N PHE A 896 -5.67 -44.90 -30.53
CA PHE A 896 -5.59 -45.12 -31.98
C PHE A 896 -5.90 -43.85 -32.79
N ALA A 897 -4.88 -43.01 -33.02
CA ALA A 897 -4.67 -42.11 -34.17
C ALA A 897 -3.95 -40.81 -33.71
N ALA A 898 -3.05 -40.17 -34.43
CA ALA A 898 -2.13 -40.55 -35.50
C ALA A 898 -1.05 -39.45 -35.52
N ALA A 899 0.20 -39.86 -35.67
CA ALA A 899 1.39 -39.00 -35.70
C ALA A 899 1.57 -38.29 -37.06
N LYS A 900 2.03 -37.02 -37.06
CA LYS A 900 2.93 -36.37 -38.05
C LYS A 900 3.08 -34.84 -37.81
N PRO A 901 4.06 -34.14 -38.42
CA PRO A 901 5.46 -34.05 -38.01
C PRO A 901 5.88 -32.61 -37.61
N HIS A 902 6.99 -32.51 -36.88
CA HIS A 902 7.62 -31.26 -36.47
C HIS A 902 8.02 -30.38 -37.67
N GLN A 903 7.50 -29.15 -37.73
CA GLN A 903 8.16 -28.02 -38.38
C GLN A 903 8.85 -27.19 -37.29
N THR A 904 10.12 -26.89 -37.52
CA THR A 904 10.94 -26.00 -36.69
C THR A 904 10.47 -24.56 -36.87
N LEU A 905 9.89 -23.97 -35.82
CA LEU A 905 9.64 -22.54 -35.73
C LEU A 905 10.98 -21.79 -35.54
N PRO A 906 11.12 -20.55 -36.07
CA PRO A 906 12.22 -19.67 -35.75
C PRO A 906 12.20 -19.33 -34.26
N ASN A 907 13.38 -19.28 -33.66
CA ASN A 907 13.60 -19.00 -32.24
C ASN A 907 13.19 -17.54 -31.95
N PHE A 908 11.98 -17.34 -31.42
CA PHE A 908 11.58 -16.07 -30.81
C PHE A 908 12.06 -16.10 -29.36
N GLU A 909 13.03 -15.26 -29.02
CA GLU A 909 13.30 -14.92 -27.62
C GLU A 909 12.08 -14.15 -27.11
N ALA A 910 11.43 -14.65 -26.05
CA ALA A 910 10.46 -13.86 -25.32
C ALA A 910 11.16 -12.60 -24.78
N PRO A 911 10.50 -11.42 -24.77
CA PRO A 911 11.09 -10.22 -24.20
C PRO A 911 11.55 -10.48 -22.77
N ARG A 912 12.76 -10.03 -22.41
CA ARG A 912 13.25 -10.07 -21.02
C ARG A 912 12.27 -9.30 -20.15
N GLU A 913 11.71 -9.97 -19.15
CA GLU A 913 10.96 -9.31 -18.08
C GLU A 913 11.94 -8.41 -17.31
N SER A 914 11.70 -7.11 -17.36
CA SER A 914 12.44 -6.13 -16.57
C SER A 914 11.45 -5.13 -15.99
N ASN A 915 11.78 -4.55 -14.86
CA ASN A 915 11.09 -3.38 -14.31
C ASN A 915 11.78 -2.07 -14.75
N TYR A 916 12.75 -2.17 -15.67
CA TYR A 916 13.52 -1.04 -16.18
C TYR A 916 13.73 -1.20 -17.68
N THR A 917 13.51 -0.14 -18.45
CA THR A 917 13.82 -0.15 -19.88
C THR A 917 14.32 1.21 -20.37
N THR A 918 15.28 1.15 -21.29
CA THR A 918 15.72 2.30 -22.10
C THR A 918 15.32 2.14 -23.57
N GLU A 919 14.69 1.02 -23.91
CA GLU A 919 14.29 0.69 -25.27
C GLU A 919 12.90 1.24 -25.60
N CYS A 920 12.65 1.44 -26.89
CA CYS A 920 11.35 1.88 -27.39
C CYS A 920 10.35 0.71 -27.35
N GLY A 921 9.55 0.70 -26.29
CA GLY A 921 8.53 -0.30 -26.01
C GLY A 921 9.00 -1.53 -25.23
N GLY A 922 8.08 -2.45 -24.95
CA GLY A 922 8.33 -3.66 -24.19
C GLY A 922 7.24 -3.98 -23.17
N VAL A 923 7.43 -5.06 -22.41
CA VAL A 923 6.57 -5.43 -21.27
C VAL A 923 7.38 -5.26 -20.00
N LEU A 924 6.87 -4.45 -19.08
CA LEU A 924 7.43 -4.20 -17.76
C LEU A 924 6.55 -4.89 -16.73
N ASN A 925 7.13 -5.74 -15.88
CA ASN A 925 6.39 -6.45 -14.85
C ASN A 925 7.02 -6.15 -13.48
N GLY A 926 6.20 -5.78 -12.51
CA GLY A 926 6.63 -5.48 -11.15
C GLY A 926 5.72 -4.49 -10.45
N THR A 927 5.84 -4.37 -9.13
CA THR A 927 5.13 -3.35 -8.34
C THR A 927 5.76 -1.97 -8.45
N GLN A 928 6.99 -1.88 -8.98
CA GLN A 928 7.63 -0.60 -9.26
C GLN A 928 8.58 -0.76 -10.44
N GLY A 929 8.81 0.32 -11.18
CA GLY A 929 9.75 0.32 -12.29
C GLY A 929 9.96 1.69 -12.92
N LEU A 930 10.78 1.72 -13.98
CA LEU A 930 11.27 2.95 -14.58
C LEU A 930 11.45 2.80 -16.11
N ILE A 931 10.88 3.74 -16.85
CA ILE A 931 11.09 3.93 -18.29
C ILE A 931 12.02 5.12 -18.48
N GLU A 932 13.27 4.87 -18.85
CA GLU A 932 14.26 5.89 -19.21
C GLU A 932 14.45 5.93 -20.72
N TYR A 933 13.51 6.53 -21.42
CA TYR A 933 13.55 6.53 -22.87
C TYR A 933 14.40 7.68 -23.39
N LYS A 934 15.57 7.39 -23.97
CA LYS A 934 16.51 8.38 -24.54
C LYS A 934 16.79 9.56 -23.60
N LEU A 935 16.96 9.29 -22.32
CA LEU A 935 17.29 10.33 -21.35
C LEU A 935 18.63 11.00 -21.74
N HIS A 936 18.62 12.32 -21.91
CA HIS A 936 19.75 13.12 -22.43
C HIS A 936 20.20 12.78 -23.87
N GLU A 937 19.40 12.02 -24.62
CA GLU A 937 19.59 11.76 -26.04
C GLU A 937 18.37 12.23 -26.82
N ARG A 938 18.59 12.70 -28.05
CA ARG A 938 17.48 13.17 -28.87
C ARG A 938 16.64 12.02 -29.41
N TYR A 939 15.33 12.05 -29.17
CA TYR A 939 14.39 11.16 -29.87
C TYR A 939 14.25 11.57 -31.34
N ALA A 940 13.72 10.66 -32.16
CA ALA A 940 13.51 10.92 -33.59
C ALA A 940 12.12 11.54 -33.82
N GLU A 941 11.97 12.29 -34.92
CA GLU A 941 10.67 12.80 -35.38
C GLU A 941 9.73 11.61 -35.68
N TYR A 942 8.45 11.76 -35.34
CA TYR A 942 7.39 10.74 -35.48
C TYR A 942 7.68 9.40 -34.80
N GLU A 943 8.56 9.39 -33.80
CA GLU A 943 8.87 8.21 -33.03
C GLU A 943 7.68 7.84 -32.13
N LYS A 944 7.32 6.55 -32.15
CA LYS A 944 6.23 6.00 -31.37
C LYS A 944 6.71 4.82 -30.57
N CYS A 945 6.56 4.89 -29.27
CA CYS A 945 6.97 3.84 -28.35
C CYS A 945 5.80 3.44 -27.48
N LEU A 946 5.65 2.13 -27.25
CA LEU A 946 4.56 1.58 -26.48
C LEU A 946 5.08 0.55 -25.48
N TRP A 947 4.87 0.83 -24.20
CA TRP A 947 5.18 -0.08 -23.11
C TRP A 947 3.89 -0.60 -22.48
N THR A 948 3.85 -1.90 -22.18
CA THR A 948 2.84 -2.49 -21.31
C THR A 948 3.43 -2.62 -19.92
N ILE A 949 2.77 -2.08 -18.90
CA ILE A 949 3.13 -2.23 -17.49
C ILE A 949 2.11 -3.15 -16.83
N ARG A 950 2.57 -4.22 -16.20
CA ARG A 950 1.79 -5.14 -15.39
C ARG A 950 2.23 -5.00 -13.94
N THR A 951 1.28 -4.71 -13.05
CA THR A 951 1.47 -4.68 -11.60
C THR A 951 0.59 -5.78 -11.00
N PRO A 952 1.13 -7.01 -10.82
CA PRO A 952 0.32 -8.15 -10.41
C PRO A 952 -0.39 -7.87 -9.10
N PHE A 953 -1.68 -8.18 -9.06
CA PHE A 953 -2.52 -8.06 -7.88
C PHE A 953 -2.64 -6.65 -7.30
N ARG A 954 -2.34 -5.58 -8.04
CA ARG A 954 -2.52 -4.21 -7.54
C ARG A 954 -3.60 -3.48 -8.32
N THR A 955 -4.49 -2.77 -7.64
CA THR A 955 -5.58 -2.00 -8.26
C THR A 955 -5.19 -0.57 -8.59
N ARG A 956 -4.02 -0.08 -8.13
CA ARG A 956 -3.66 1.34 -8.20
C ARG A 956 -2.20 1.51 -8.56
N ILE A 957 -1.93 2.27 -9.62
CA ILE A 957 -0.58 2.57 -10.11
C ILE A 957 -0.39 4.09 -10.14
N ARG A 958 0.61 4.55 -9.39
CA ARG A 958 1.15 5.90 -9.46
C ARG A 958 2.21 5.95 -10.56
N PHE A 959 2.15 6.98 -11.40
CA PHE A 959 3.13 7.28 -12.43
C PHE A 959 3.76 8.63 -12.14
N ASP A 960 5.08 8.71 -12.01
CA ASP A 960 5.81 9.95 -11.78
C ASP A 960 6.70 10.26 -12.99
N LEU A 961 6.50 11.41 -13.62
CA LEU A 961 7.33 11.92 -14.70
C LEU A 961 8.54 12.65 -14.10
N ILE A 962 9.57 11.87 -13.75
CA ILE A 962 10.81 12.34 -13.10
C ILE A 962 11.53 13.39 -13.95
N GLU A 963 11.68 13.14 -15.24
CA GLU A 963 12.35 14.07 -16.16
C GLU A 963 11.59 14.15 -17.49
N ALA A 964 11.24 15.37 -17.89
CA ALA A 964 10.51 15.66 -19.12
C ALA A 964 11.39 16.40 -20.12
N GLY A 965 12.23 15.68 -20.86
CA GLY A 965 13.04 16.26 -21.92
C GLY A 965 12.26 16.57 -23.20
N PHE A 966 11.09 15.95 -23.42
CA PHE A 966 10.29 16.07 -24.65
C PHE A 966 9.55 17.42 -24.81
N GLU A 967 9.14 17.74 -26.05
CA GLU A 967 8.37 18.96 -26.33
C GLU A 967 6.89 18.82 -25.93
N ARG A 968 6.57 19.13 -24.66
CA ARG A 968 5.23 18.96 -24.05
C ARG A 968 4.03 19.56 -24.81
N ARG A 969 4.24 20.47 -25.76
CA ARG A 969 3.15 21.08 -26.56
C ARG A 969 2.67 20.17 -27.69
N TYR A 970 3.54 19.35 -28.24
CA TYR A 970 3.25 18.57 -29.44
C TYR A 970 3.56 17.08 -29.28
N ASP A 971 4.49 16.77 -28.38
CA ASP A 971 4.84 15.42 -28.00
C ASP A 971 4.17 15.11 -26.68
N ASN A 972 3.75 13.86 -26.51
CA ASN A 972 3.01 13.47 -25.33
C ASN A 972 3.34 12.05 -24.89
N ILE A 973 3.17 11.85 -23.58
CA ILE A 973 3.15 10.53 -22.95
C ILE A 973 1.71 10.31 -22.50
N GLN A 974 1.08 9.25 -23.02
CA GLN A 974 -0.26 8.85 -22.66
C GLN A 974 -0.20 7.57 -21.85
N VAL A 975 -0.91 7.52 -20.73
CA VAL A 975 -1.04 6.33 -19.88
C VAL A 975 -2.49 5.88 -19.94
N HIS A 976 -2.71 4.62 -20.31
CA HIS A 976 -4.05 4.05 -20.45
C HIS A 976 -4.18 2.83 -19.53
N MET A 977 -5.08 2.90 -18.56
CA MET A 977 -5.38 1.75 -17.69
C MET A 977 -6.31 0.77 -18.40
N ILE A 978 -6.08 -0.50 -18.16
CA ILE A 978 -6.80 -1.61 -18.78
C ILE A 978 -7.51 -2.42 -17.69
N ASP A 979 -8.79 -2.70 -17.91
CA ASP A 979 -9.61 -3.58 -17.09
C ASP A 979 -10.41 -4.59 -17.93
N SER A 980 -11.37 -5.26 -17.29
CA SER A 980 -12.26 -6.24 -17.92
C SER A 980 -13.10 -5.71 -19.10
N THR A 981 -13.27 -4.39 -19.19
CA THR A 981 -14.10 -3.67 -20.16
C THR A 981 -13.28 -3.03 -21.31
N GLY A 982 -11.94 -3.10 -21.22
CA GLY A 982 -10.99 -2.51 -22.15
C GLY A 982 -10.19 -1.39 -21.48
N ILE A 983 -10.00 -0.26 -22.17
CA ILE A 983 -9.38 0.93 -21.59
C ILE A 983 -10.38 1.61 -20.65
N SER A 984 -10.07 1.64 -19.35
CA SER A 984 -10.93 2.17 -18.29
C SER A 984 -10.64 3.63 -17.96
N GLN A 985 -9.35 3.99 -17.89
CA GLN A 985 -8.87 5.33 -17.61
C GLN A 985 -7.76 5.71 -18.57
N SER A 986 -7.57 7.01 -18.77
CA SER A 986 -6.51 7.53 -19.62
C SER A 986 -6.03 8.87 -19.08
N TYR A 987 -4.72 9.07 -19.12
CA TYR A 987 -4.07 10.30 -18.74
C TYR A 987 -3.04 10.68 -19.79
N THR A 988 -2.81 11.97 -19.99
CA THR A 988 -1.79 12.47 -20.91
C THR A 988 -0.99 13.54 -20.17
N PHE A 989 0.32 13.37 -20.04
CA PHE A 989 1.18 14.35 -19.40
C PHE A 989 1.35 15.60 -20.28
N GLN A 990 0.90 16.77 -19.80
CA GLN A 990 1.00 18.07 -20.48
C GLN A 990 1.88 19.09 -19.73
N GLU A 991 2.03 20.30 -20.30
CA GLU A 991 2.93 21.36 -19.80
C GLU A 991 2.58 21.88 -18.40
N THR A 992 1.29 21.90 -18.03
CA THR A 992 0.78 22.43 -16.75
C THR A 992 0.37 21.36 -15.75
N ASP A 993 0.61 20.09 -16.08
CA ASP A 993 0.09 18.96 -15.32
C ASP A 993 0.96 18.63 -14.10
N PRO A 994 0.38 17.99 -13.08
CA PRO A 994 1.15 17.46 -11.95
C PRO A 994 2.25 16.52 -12.44
N GLU A 995 3.38 16.49 -11.72
CA GLU A 995 4.51 15.62 -12.03
C GLU A 995 4.16 14.14 -11.85
N PHE A 996 3.00 13.82 -11.26
CA PHE A 996 2.50 12.46 -11.14
C PHE A 996 1.01 12.33 -11.41
N VAL A 997 0.58 11.11 -11.75
CA VAL A 997 -0.84 10.73 -11.82
C VAL A 997 -1.04 9.37 -11.15
N ILE A 998 -2.18 9.19 -10.49
CA ILE A 998 -2.55 7.88 -9.95
C ILE A 998 -3.78 7.37 -10.69
N LEU A 999 -3.65 6.17 -11.24
CA LEU A 999 -4.68 5.52 -12.04
C LEU A 999 -5.00 4.13 -11.49
N TYR A 1000 -6.21 3.64 -11.77
CA TYR A 1000 -6.76 2.40 -11.25
C TYR A 1000 -6.78 1.29 -12.31
N GLY A 1001 -6.19 0.17 -11.95
CA GLY A 1001 -6.09 -1.06 -12.73
C GLY A 1001 -4.75 -1.76 -12.48
N SER A 1002 -4.67 -3.03 -12.83
CA SER A 1002 -3.46 -3.86 -12.70
C SER A 1002 -2.59 -3.86 -13.95
N VAL A 1003 -3.05 -3.20 -15.02
CA VAL A 1003 -2.37 -3.11 -16.31
C VAL A 1003 -2.47 -1.70 -16.86
N ALA A 1004 -1.35 -1.14 -17.28
CA ALA A 1004 -1.27 0.14 -17.96
C ALA A 1004 -0.56 -0.01 -19.31
N VAL A 1005 -0.98 0.77 -20.29
CA VAL A 1005 -0.25 0.97 -21.55
C VAL A 1005 0.24 2.40 -21.61
N VAL A 1006 1.56 2.56 -21.68
CA VAL A 1006 2.22 3.85 -21.83
C VAL A 1006 2.59 4.03 -23.30
N LEU A 1007 2.09 5.10 -23.91
CA LEU A 1007 2.32 5.46 -25.30
C LEU A 1007 3.06 6.81 -25.36
N PHE A 1008 4.27 6.81 -25.89
CA PHE A 1008 4.97 8.04 -26.26
C PHE A 1008 4.79 8.30 -27.75
N ASN A 1009 4.41 9.52 -28.10
CA ASN A 1009 4.33 9.99 -29.48
C ASN A 1009 5.10 11.31 -29.62
N SER A 1010 5.94 11.38 -30.65
CA SER A 1010 6.53 12.64 -31.11
C SER A 1010 5.97 13.10 -32.45
N ASN A 1011 6.03 14.41 -32.69
CA ASN A 1011 5.58 15.06 -33.91
C ASN A 1011 6.74 15.23 -34.95
N ASP A 1012 6.54 16.16 -35.89
CA ASP A 1012 7.48 16.52 -36.96
C ASP A 1012 8.41 17.70 -36.64
N TYR A 1013 8.37 18.23 -35.41
CA TYR A 1013 9.16 19.38 -34.99
C TYR A 1013 10.10 19.04 -33.83
N VAL A 1014 11.27 19.69 -33.85
CA VAL A 1014 12.26 19.82 -32.76
C VAL A 1014 12.45 18.57 -31.88
N ASN A 1015 13.41 17.74 -32.25
CA ASN A 1015 13.91 16.68 -31.37
C ASN A 1015 14.55 17.30 -30.11
N ARG A 1016 13.87 17.18 -28.97
CA ARG A 1016 14.47 17.38 -27.65
C ARG A 1016 14.99 16.05 -27.09
N ASP A 1017 15.45 16.09 -25.85
CA ASP A 1017 15.91 14.89 -25.14
C ASP A 1017 14.70 14.05 -24.71
N GLY A 1018 14.91 12.78 -24.38
CA GLY A 1018 13.83 11.87 -24.00
C GLY A 1018 13.21 12.12 -22.61
N PHE A 1019 12.82 11.08 -21.89
CA PHE A 1019 12.15 11.22 -20.59
C PHE A 1019 12.47 10.08 -19.63
N ALA A 1020 12.23 10.34 -18.35
CA ALA A 1020 12.23 9.34 -17.28
C ALA A 1020 10.83 9.31 -16.64
N LEU A 1021 10.16 8.15 -16.70
CA LEU A 1021 8.84 7.92 -16.12
C LEU A 1021 8.91 6.72 -15.18
N SER A 1022 8.75 6.92 -13.87
CA SER A 1022 8.60 5.82 -12.92
C SER A 1022 7.14 5.43 -12.75
N PHE A 1023 6.93 4.18 -12.35
CA PHE A 1023 5.64 3.70 -11.88
C PHE A 1023 5.80 2.95 -10.57
N THR A 1024 4.82 3.10 -9.68
CA THR A 1024 4.76 2.43 -8.38
C THR A 1024 3.32 2.01 -8.10
N ALA A 1025 3.11 0.74 -7.80
CA ALA A 1025 1.81 0.19 -7.48
C ALA A 1025 1.56 0.28 -5.97
N GLU A 1026 0.41 0.81 -5.58
CA GLU A 1026 0.03 0.97 -4.17
C GLU A 1026 -0.60 -0.31 -3.61
N GLU A 1027 -0.65 -0.45 -2.29
CA GLU A 1027 -0.92 -1.73 -1.59
C GLU A 1027 -2.32 -2.35 -1.82
N GLU A 1028 -3.23 -1.70 -2.52
CA GLU A 1028 -4.59 -2.22 -2.71
C GLU A 1028 -4.59 -3.42 -3.66
N ILE A 1029 -5.13 -4.56 -3.19
CA ILE A 1029 -5.01 -5.85 -3.89
C ILE A 1029 -6.18 -6.10 -4.87
N ASP A 1030 -5.87 -6.44 -6.12
CA ASP A 1030 -6.83 -6.93 -7.14
C ASP A 1030 -6.71 -8.46 -7.28
N ASP A 1031 -7.66 -9.22 -6.72
CA ASP A 1031 -7.71 -10.68 -6.83
C ASP A 1031 -8.64 -11.18 -7.95
N THR A 1032 -9.19 -10.27 -8.77
CA THR A 1032 -10.18 -10.63 -9.80
C THR A 1032 -9.62 -11.46 -10.94
N PHE A 1033 -8.31 -11.35 -11.23
CA PHE A 1033 -7.62 -12.10 -12.27
C PHE A 1033 -6.46 -12.91 -11.69
N SER A 1034 -6.43 -14.21 -11.99
CA SER A 1034 -5.42 -15.13 -11.49
C SER A 1034 -4.35 -15.48 -12.53
N TYR A 1035 -4.56 -15.13 -13.79
CA TYR A 1035 -3.64 -15.38 -14.88
C TYR A 1035 -3.50 -14.18 -15.80
N TYR A 1036 -2.35 -14.08 -16.45
CA TYR A 1036 -2.09 -13.13 -17.52
C TYR A 1036 -0.96 -13.63 -18.44
N GLU A 1037 -0.97 -13.15 -19.68
CA GLU A 1037 0.07 -13.34 -20.68
C GLU A 1037 0.18 -12.05 -21.49
N ASP A 1038 1.14 -11.18 -21.16
CA ASP A 1038 1.38 -9.95 -21.90
C ASP A 1038 2.45 -10.13 -22.96
N LEU A 1039 2.14 -9.71 -24.18
CA LEU A 1039 3.06 -9.84 -25.30
C LEU A 1039 3.16 -8.52 -26.05
N SER A 1040 4.38 -7.99 -26.17
CA SER A 1040 4.68 -6.83 -27.00
C SER A 1040 5.60 -7.23 -28.15
N VAL A 1041 5.19 -6.92 -29.37
CA VAL A 1041 5.97 -7.15 -30.59
C VAL A 1041 6.25 -5.81 -31.26
N THR A 1042 7.50 -5.36 -31.20
CA THR A 1042 7.97 -4.14 -31.84
C THR A 1042 8.72 -4.47 -33.13
N ALA A 1043 8.80 -3.48 -34.04
CA ALA A 1043 9.63 -3.54 -35.25
C ALA A 1043 9.29 -4.64 -36.29
N ILE A 1044 8.01 -4.87 -36.58
CA ILE A 1044 7.60 -5.81 -37.63
C ILE A 1044 7.82 -5.21 -39.03
N GLU A 1045 8.90 -5.61 -39.70
CA GLU A 1045 9.14 -5.25 -41.10
C GLU A 1045 8.48 -6.21 -42.10
N ASN A 1046 8.42 -7.51 -41.78
CA ASN A 1046 7.91 -8.56 -42.66
C ASN A 1046 6.57 -9.11 -42.18
N LYS A 1047 5.79 -9.70 -43.09
CA LYS A 1047 4.53 -10.37 -42.73
C LYS A 1047 4.76 -11.48 -41.73
N THR A 1048 4.21 -11.27 -40.53
CA THR A 1048 4.38 -12.12 -39.37
C THR A 1048 3.01 -12.57 -38.87
N THR A 1049 2.82 -13.88 -38.76
CA THR A 1049 1.62 -14.48 -38.17
C THR A 1049 1.83 -14.58 -36.67
N LEU A 1050 0.96 -13.94 -35.91
CA LEU A 1050 0.98 -13.89 -34.45
C LEU A 1050 -0.25 -14.60 -33.90
N LYS A 1051 -0.08 -15.29 -32.78
CA LYS A 1051 -1.15 -15.93 -32.02
C LYS A 1051 -1.10 -15.44 -30.58
N PHE A 1052 -2.27 -15.21 -30.02
CA PHE A 1052 -2.44 -14.66 -28.69
C PHE A 1052 -3.60 -15.35 -27.97
N PRO A 1053 -3.38 -15.96 -26.80
CA PRO A 1053 -2.08 -16.10 -26.14
C PRO A 1053 -1.10 -16.96 -26.96
N ALA A 1054 0.20 -16.74 -26.81
CA ALA A 1054 1.26 -17.47 -27.50
C ALA A 1054 1.28 -18.95 -27.07
N SER A 1055 0.83 -19.23 -25.84
CA SER A 1055 0.57 -20.59 -25.33
C SER A 1055 -0.49 -21.37 -26.13
N GLY A 1056 -1.27 -20.69 -26.97
CA GLY A 1056 -2.22 -21.28 -27.92
C GLY A 1056 -3.61 -21.56 -27.34
N SER A 1057 -3.82 -21.40 -26.04
CA SER A 1057 -5.14 -21.36 -25.41
C SER A 1057 -5.08 -20.51 -24.14
N TYR A 1058 -6.06 -19.63 -23.94
CA TYR A 1058 -6.16 -18.82 -22.73
C TYR A 1058 -6.78 -19.63 -21.58
N ARG A 1059 -6.59 -19.11 -20.37
CA ARG A 1059 -7.04 -19.67 -19.09
C ARG A 1059 -8.26 -18.91 -18.57
N GLU A 1060 -8.93 -19.52 -17.60
CA GLU A 1060 -10.03 -18.91 -16.84
C GLU A 1060 -9.48 -17.74 -15.99
N SER A 1061 -10.26 -16.67 -15.82
CA SER A 1061 -9.90 -15.47 -15.06
C SER A 1061 -8.56 -14.84 -15.49
N GLU A 1062 -8.40 -14.72 -16.81
CA GLU A 1062 -7.22 -14.18 -17.47
C GLU A 1062 -7.50 -12.77 -18.03
N LEU A 1063 -6.65 -11.80 -17.67
CA LEU A 1063 -6.58 -10.49 -18.30
C LEU A 1063 -5.22 -10.39 -19.00
N SER A 1064 -5.20 -10.38 -20.32
CA SER A 1064 -3.97 -10.43 -21.11
C SER A 1064 -3.94 -9.33 -22.16
N THR A 1065 -2.78 -8.71 -22.37
CA THR A 1065 -2.61 -7.68 -23.40
C THR A 1065 -1.63 -8.11 -24.49
N PHE A 1066 -1.93 -7.68 -25.71
CA PHE A 1066 -1.12 -7.95 -26.88
C PHE A 1066 -0.92 -6.68 -27.67
N THR A 1067 0.33 -6.27 -27.84
CA THR A 1067 0.69 -5.03 -28.53
C THR A 1067 1.58 -5.32 -29.73
N VAL A 1068 1.26 -4.69 -30.85
CA VAL A 1068 2.05 -4.77 -32.08
C VAL A 1068 2.34 -3.37 -32.56
N MET A 1069 3.61 -3.03 -32.72
CA MET A 1069 4.07 -1.73 -33.23
C MET A 1069 4.93 -1.93 -34.48
N GLY A 1070 4.74 -1.06 -35.48
CA GLY A 1070 5.62 -1.04 -36.66
C GLY A 1070 7.05 -0.59 -36.31
N ALA A 1071 7.99 -0.82 -37.21
CA ALA A 1071 9.36 -0.35 -37.01
C ALA A 1071 9.43 1.18 -37.15
N ASN A 1072 10.06 1.84 -36.16
CA ASN A 1072 10.42 3.25 -36.27
C ASN A 1072 11.39 3.42 -37.45
N ARG A 1073 11.01 4.25 -38.42
CA ARG A 1073 11.86 4.52 -39.59
C ARG A 1073 12.96 5.52 -39.27
N LYS A 1074 14.07 5.42 -40.00
CA LYS A 1074 15.21 6.35 -39.88
C LYS A 1074 14.80 7.78 -40.27
N PRO A 1075 15.36 8.80 -39.60
CA PRO A 1075 15.10 10.21 -39.93
C PRO A 1075 15.28 10.51 -41.42
N GLY A 1076 14.31 11.19 -42.04
CA GLY A 1076 14.35 11.65 -43.43
C GLY A 1076 13.58 10.82 -44.47
N GLN A 1077 12.91 9.73 -44.07
CA GLN A 1077 11.92 9.04 -44.91
C GLN A 1077 10.49 9.46 -44.52
N TYR A 1078 10.13 10.68 -44.90
CA TYR A 1078 8.78 11.24 -44.71
C TYR A 1078 7.80 10.56 -45.66
N LEU A 1079 7.12 9.48 -45.23
CA LEU A 1079 5.87 9.01 -45.82
C LEU A 1079 5.15 8.09 -44.82
N ASP A 1080 3.87 8.41 -44.61
CA ASP A 1080 2.75 7.67 -43.99
C ASP A 1080 2.97 6.15 -43.89
N TRP A 1081 3.75 5.71 -42.90
CA TRP A 1081 3.97 4.29 -42.67
C TRP A 1081 2.90 3.80 -41.71
N ALA A 1082 2.26 2.71 -42.09
CA ALA A 1082 1.28 2.03 -41.27
C ALA A 1082 1.58 0.53 -41.29
N ILE A 1083 1.31 -0.12 -40.17
CA ILE A 1083 1.13 -1.56 -40.11
C ILE A 1083 -0.26 -1.89 -40.65
N ASP A 1084 -0.28 -2.88 -41.53
CA ASP A 1084 -1.48 -3.53 -42.00
C ASP A 1084 -1.65 -4.80 -41.16
N VAL A 1085 -2.79 -4.92 -40.48
CA VAL A 1085 -3.14 -6.09 -39.68
C VAL A 1085 -4.40 -6.77 -40.20
N ASP A 1086 -4.28 -8.07 -40.42
CA ASP A 1086 -5.31 -8.97 -40.93
C ASP A 1086 -5.64 -10.01 -39.87
N ILE A 1087 -6.77 -9.86 -39.19
CA ILE A 1087 -7.22 -10.79 -38.14
C ILE A 1087 -7.67 -12.10 -38.80
N ARG A 1088 -6.94 -13.19 -38.54
CA ARG A 1088 -7.15 -14.51 -39.14
C ARG A 1088 -8.22 -15.33 -38.42
N SER A 1089 -8.27 -15.23 -37.10
CA SER A 1089 -9.19 -16.02 -36.28
C SER A 1089 -9.40 -15.38 -34.92
N VAL A 1090 -10.64 -15.39 -34.43
CA VAL A 1090 -10.96 -15.15 -33.02
C VAL A 1090 -11.82 -16.32 -32.55
N GLN A 1091 -11.34 -17.07 -31.57
CA GLN A 1091 -12.04 -18.20 -30.97
C GLN A 1091 -12.09 -18.02 -29.45
N LEU A 1092 -13.17 -17.40 -28.98
CA LEU A 1092 -13.47 -17.25 -27.56
C LEU A 1092 -14.62 -18.19 -27.14
N GLU A 1093 -14.82 -18.36 -25.84
CA GLU A 1093 -15.91 -19.14 -25.29
C GLU A 1093 -17.24 -18.42 -25.51
N VAL A 1094 -18.22 -19.20 -25.98
CA VAL A 1094 -19.60 -18.77 -26.11
C VAL A 1094 -20.41 -19.54 -25.08
N GLY A 1095 -21.10 -18.82 -24.20
CA GLY A 1095 -21.99 -19.40 -23.20
C GLY A 1095 -23.12 -20.20 -23.83
N THR A 1096 -23.77 -21.06 -23.02
CA THR A 1096 -24.91 -21.88 -23.49
C THR A 1096 -26.12 -21.05 -23.92
N ASP A 1097 -26.18 -19.78 -23.52
CA ASP A 1097 -27.17 -18.78 -23.91
C ASP A 1097 -26.83 -18.08 -25.24
N GLY A 1098 -25.67 -18.40 -25.84
CA GLY A 1098 -25.18 -17.76 -27.05
C GLY A 1098 -24.51 -16.40 -26.81
N GLN A 1099 -24.36 -15.97 -25.54
CA GLN A 1099 -23.64 -14.76 -25.22
C GLN A 1099 -22.15 -15.00 -25.07
N CYS A 1100 -21.40 -13.92 -25.27
CA CYS A 1100 -19.98 -13.85 -25.07
C CYS A 1100 -19.64 -13.93 -23.58
N ARG A 1101 -18.93 -14.99 -23.19
CA ARG A 1101 -18.40 -15.12 -21.82
C ARG A 1101 -17.08 -14.39 -21.70
N ASP A 1102 -16.17 -14.68 -22.62
CA ASP A 1102 -14.91 -13.96 -22.75
C ASP A 1102 -15.05 -12.82 -23.75
N LYS A 1103 -14.22 -11.79 -23.60
CA LYS A 1103 -14.23 -10.62 -24.47
C LYS A 1103 -12.83 -10.34 -24.99
N ILE A 1104 -12.78 -9.88 -26.24
CA ILE A 1104 -11.58 -9.30 -26.80
C ILE A 1104 -11.86 -7.89 -27.30
N HIS A 1105 -11.03 -6.96 -26.86
CA HIS A 1105 -11.06 -5.57 -27.28
C HIS A 1105 -9.85 -5.31 -28.17
N ILE A 1106 -10.04 -4.65 -29.30
CA ILE A 1106 -8.97 -4.34 -30.26
C ILE A 1106 -9.00 -2.84 -30.49
N TYR A 1107 -7.85 -2.22 -30.29
CA TYR A 1107 -7.61 -0.79 -30.42
C TYR A 1107 -6.58 -0.56 -31.51
N GLN A 1108 -6.93 0.30 -32.45
CA GLN A 1108 -6.05 0.77 -33.51
C GLN A 1108 -5.32 2.02 -33.03
N ILE A 1109 -3.99 2.03 -33.12
CA ILE A 1109 -3.17 3.20 -32.80
C ILE A 1109 -3.07 4.09 -34.05
N ILE A 1110 -3.62 5.29 -34.00
CA ILE A 1110 -3.73 6.24 -35.12
C ILE A 1110 -2.77 7.44 -34.96
N ASN A 1111 -2.52 8.17 -36.06
CA ASN A 1111 -1.81 9.46 -35.99
C ASN A 1111 -2.85 10.58 -35.78
N PRO A 1112 -2.66 11.44 -34.76
CA PRO A 1112 -3.57 12.54 -34.46
C PRO A 1112 -3.66 13.58 -35.59
N GLU A 1113 -2.64 13.74 -36.44
CA GLU A 1113 -2.64 14.75 -37.51
C GLU A 1113 -3.76 14.57 -38.55
N VAL A 1114 -4.30 13.35 -38.68
CA VAL A 1114 -5.42 13.05 -39.58
C VAL A 1114 -6.78 13.38 -38.93
N ALA A 1115 -6.81 13.51 -37.60
CA ALA A 1115 -8.02 13.75 -36.80
C ALA A 1115 -8.19 15.25 -36.47
N SER A 1116 -8.60 16.05 -37.46
CA SER A 1116 -9.04 17.46 -37.32
C SER A 1116 -8.06 18.44 -36.62
N PRO A 1117 -7.55 19.47 -37.32
CA PRO A 1117 -6.52 20.40 -36.80
C PRO A 1117 -6.96 21.36 -35.69
N VAL A 1118 -8.13 21.14 -35.08
CA VAL A 1118 -8.69 22.01 -34.02
C VAL A 1118 -8.43 21.46 -32.62
N ASP A 1119 -8.05 20.18 -32.48
CA ASP A 1119 -7.80 19.58 -31.16
C ASP A 1119 -6.74 18.46 -31.25
N PRO A 1120 -5.43 18.78 -31.12
CA PRO A 1120 -4.35 17.79 -31.18
C PRO A 1120 -4.35 16.79 -30.01
N MET A 1121 -5.33 16.86 -29.11
CA MET A 1121 -5.41 16.07 -27.87
C MET A 1121 -6.27 14.79 -27.99
N LEU A 1122 -6.67 14.42 -29.21
CA LEU A 1122 -7.55 13.26 -29.41
C LEU A 1122 -6.82 11.94 -29.16
N ASN A 1123 -7.48 11.06 -28.38
CA ASN A 1123 -7.11 9.67 -28.12
C ASN A 1123 -6.44 9.01 -29.34
N HIS A 1124 -5.16 8.67 -29.21
CA HIS A 1124 -4.39 7.99 -30.25
C HIS A 1124 -4.84 6.54 -30.46
N MET A 1125 -5.82 6.07 -29.68
CA MET A 1125 -6.43 4.75 -29.80
C MET A 1125 -7.90 4.84 -30.20
N ARG A 1126 -8.22 4.15 -31.30
CA ARG A 1126 -9.59 3.95 -31.76
C ARG A 1126 -10.02 2.52 -31.50
N ARG A 1127 -11.05 2.33 -30.69
CA ARG A 1127 -11.65 1.00 -30.46
C ARG A 1127 -12.30 0.48 -31.76
N TYR A 1128 -11.87 -0.69 -32.20
CA TYR A 1128 -12.36 -1.37 -33.40
C TYR A 1128 -13.47 -2.39 -33.09
N THR A 1129 -13.63 -2.78 -31.82
CA THR A 1129 -14.65 -3.73 -31.37
C THR A 1129 -15.87 -3.02 -30.76
N PRO A 1130 -17.09 -3.61 -30.82
CA PRO A 1130 -18.26 -3.08 -30.12
C PRO A 1130 -18.02 -2.99 -28.60
N PRO A 1131 -18.78 -2.13 -27.86
CA PRO A 1131 -18.70 -2.02 -26.40
C PRO A 1131 -18.78 -3.36 -25.65
N GLU A 1132 -19.53 -4.32 -26.17
CA GLU A 1132 -19.74 -5.64 -25.55
C GLU A 1132 -18.61 -6.67 -25.82
N GLY A 1133 -17.67 -6.38 -26.73
CA GLY A 1133 -16.65 -7.36 -27.17
C GLY A 1133 -17.12 -8.25 -28.33
N MET A 1134 -16.34 -9.28 -28.69
CA MET A 1134 -16.65 -10.24 -29.76
C MET A 1134 -16.14 -11.65 -29.39
N CYS A 1135 -16.86 -12.73 -29.73
CA CYS A 1135 -16.47 -14.10 -29.34
C CYS A 1135 -16.14 -15.09 -30.44
N GLN A 1136 -16.83 -15.00 -31.58
CA GLN A 1136 -16.53 -15.83 -32.72
C GLN A 1136 -16.53 -14.97 -33.96
N TRP A 1137 -15.42 -15.01 -34.69
CA TRP A 1137 -15.24 -14.23 -35.89
C TRP A 1137 -15.18 -15.18 -37.09
N THR A 1138 -16.26 -15.22 -37.87
CA THR A 1138 -16.32 -16.00 -39.12
C THR A 1138 -16.60 -15.16 -40.37
N ASP A 1139 -16.90 -13.87 -40.27
CA ASP A 1139 -17.26 -13.04 -41.43
C ASP A 1139 -16.91 -11.54 -41.24
N ILE A 1140 -15.61 -11.19 -41.27
CA ILE A 1140 -15.21 -9.88 -41.83
C ILE A 1140 -14.43 -10.18 -43.10
N SER A 1141 -15.12 -10.04 -44.23
CA SER A 1141 -14.52 -10.12 -45.54
C SER A 1141 -13.63 -8.89 -45.78
N GLY A 1142 -12.37 -8.95 -45.35
CA GLY A 1142 -11.28 -8.19 -45.96
C GLY A 1142 -11.08 -6.73 -45.53
N GLU A 1143 -11.57 -6.29 -44.37
CA GLU A 1143 -11.11 -5.01 -43.82
C GLU A 1143 -9.75 -5.17 -43.13
N LEU A 1144 -8.74 -4.57 -43.75
CA LEU A 1144 -7.38 -4.49 -43.24
C LEU A 1144 -7.33 -3.35 -42.21
N ILE A 1145 -6.93 -3.64 -40.98
CA ILE A 1145 -6.73 -2.60 -39.97
C ILE A 1145 -5.39 -1.92 -40.26
N ARG A 1146 -5.43 -0.67 -40.72
CA ARG A 1146 -4.24 0.11 -41.06
C ARG A 1146 -3.95 1.16 -39.99
N GLY A 1147 -2.95 0.96 -39.15
CA GLY A 1147 -2.58 1.89 -38.07
C GLY A 1147 -1.07 1.92 -37.84
N TYR A 1148 -0.60 2.64 -36.83
CA TYR A 1148 0.83 2.61 -36.43
C TYR A 1148 1.13 1.41 -35.53
N GLY A 1149 0.09 0.92 -34.87
CA GLY A 1149 0.11 -0.21 -33.98
C GLY A 1149 -1.29 -0.73 -33.69
N ILE A 1150 -1.36 -1.86 -33.00
CA ILE A 1150 -2.59 -2.42 -32.44
C ILE A 1150 -2.35 -2.82 -31.00
N LEU A 1151 -3.33 -2.55 -30.15
CA LEU A 1151 -3.47 -3.10 -28.81
C LEU A 1151 -4.68 -4.03 -28.80
N ALA A 1152 -4.51 -5.29 -28.45
CA ALA A 1152 -5.59 -6.21 -28.16
C ALA A 1152 -5.59 -6.55 -26.66
N ILE A 1153 -6.78 -6.59 -26.06
CA ILE A 1153 -7.01 -6.89 -24.65
C ILE A 1153 -7.97 -8.07 -24.60
N LEU A 1154 -7.52 -9.18 -24.02
CA LEU A 1154 -8.32 -10.39 -23.81
C LEU A 1154 -8.71 -10.45 -22.33
N THR A 1155 -10.01 -10.64 -22.08
CA THR A 1155 -10.56 -10.82 -20.74
C THR A 1155 -11.41 -12.08 -20.73
N THR A 1156 -11.19 -12.95 -19.76
CA THR A 1156 -11.86 -14.26 -19.70
C THR A 1156 -12.62 -14.44 -18.39
N ASP A 1157 -13.70 -15.21 -18.42
CA ASP A 1157 -14.50 -15.51 -17.23
C ASP A 1157 -13.92 -16.69 -16.43
N GLU A 1158 -14.61 -17.13 -15.36
CA GLU A 1158 -14.18 -18.25 -14.51
C GLU A 1158 -14.32 -19.64 -15.17
N SER A 1159 -14.70 -19.73 -16.45
CA SER A 1159 -14.98 -20.98 -17.14
C SER A 1159 -14.46 -21.03 -18.58
N GLY A 1160 -13.97 -22.20 -18.97
CA GLY A 1160 -13.74 -22.51 -20.38
C GLY A 1160 -12.33 -22.25 -20.90
N THR A 1161 -12.09 -22.69 -22.13
CA THR A 1161 -10.81 -22.52 -22.84
C THR A 1161 -11.10 -22.29 -24.32
N GLY A 1162 -10.53 -21.23 -24.90
CA GLY A 1162 -10.56 -20.96 -26.33
C GLY A 1162 -9.14 -20.85 -26.90
N SER A 1163 -9.02 -20.78 -28.24
CA SER A 1163 -7.70 -20.63 -28.89
C SER A 1163 -7.24 -19.18 -29.05
N GLY A 1164 -8.03 -18.22 -28.54
CA GLY A 1164 -7.72 -16.79 -28.56
C GLY A 1164 -7.77 -16.14 -29.94
N LEU A 1165 -6.86 -15.19 -30.17
CA LEU A 1165 -6.71 -14.37 -31.37
C LEU A 1165 -5.53 -14.87 -32.23
N GLY A 1166 -5.76 -14.98 -33.53
CA GLY A 1166 -4.70 -15.14 -34.54
C GLY A 1166 -4.77 -13.99 -35.52
N LEU A 1167 -3.65 -13.35 -35.83
CA LEU A 1167 -3.56 -12.25 -36.80
C LEU A 1167 -2.27 -12.32 -37.62
N ASP A 1168 -2.28 -11.72 -38.80
CA ASP A 1168 -1.07 -11.42 -39.57
C ASP A 1168 -0.83 -9.91 -39.51
N ALA A 1169 0.38 -9.49 -39.17
CA ALA A 1169 0.81 -8.10 -39.20
C ALA A 1169 1.99 -7.91 -40.16
N TRP A 1170 1.99 -6.84 -40.95
CA TRP A 1170 3.14 -6.44 -41.78
C TRP A 1170 3.18 -4.93 -41.99
N GLN A 1171 4.38 -4.38 -42.12
CA GLN A 1171 4.57 -3.01 -42.55
C GLN A 1171 4.78 -2.99 -44.07
N LEU A 1172 3.95 -2.27 -44.82
CA LEU A 1172 4.17 -2.14 -46.26
C LEU A 1172 5.40 -1.25 -46.54
N PRO A 1173 6.24 -1.61 -47.52
CA PRO A 1173 7.18 -0.65 -48.09
C PRO A 1173 6.36 0.49 -48.71
N THR A 1174 6.59 1.73 -48.26
CA THR A 1174 6.08 2.92 -48.94
C THR A 1174 6.59 2.91 -50.39
N GLU A 1175 5.67 2.87 -51.37
CA GLU A 1175 5.98 3.06 -52.80
C GLU A 1175 6.29 4.50 -53.15
#